data_AF-A0A3D9SSP4-F1
#
_entry.id   AF-A0A3D9SSP4-F1
#
_cell.length_a   1.000
_cell.length_b   1.000
_cell.length_c   1.000
_cell.angle_alpha   90.00
_cell.angle_beta   90.00
_cell.angle_gamma   90.00
#
_symmetry.space_group_name_H-M   'P 1'
#
loop_
_entity.id
_entity.type
_entity.pdbx_description
1 polymer ?
#
loop_
_entity_poly.entity_id
_entity_poly.type
_entity_poly.pdbx_seq_one_letter_code
_entity_poly.pdbx_strand_id
1 'polypeptide(L)'
;MWEIEPVSDAIEHASPVLAGRIRCWTGAEVPDERAARRAALSVVRYTARLTGRPTPNGLFAGVVPARFASRPRLRWGGAHRAVARAESGWMAAVIDGLERQPVILERLAVVANTTLTERGGRLVVPYRPWPTDRGTGAVEVVLRRTGPVRAAVDAAREPILFEDLRAKLAAEFPHASTDTLNNLLSTLVDHRVLITGLHAPGNEPDALEHVLQELEAVGEAAAAQSTVLTRIHERLQQHRRGSVDVRRKVRGEAARQMRDLAPSRRHPVTVDLRLDADVALPSVVAREAERIALLLARLTPKSGGSTVWADYHRRFYQRFGPGVQVPLLEVVADSGIGWPDGYPGASRSPVGPRRTSRDEKLLTVAQEAALDGRREVLLDEALIAELEEPATRPMTLPAHLELCARIDSPSLDALGSGEFRLVVTSVSRSAGVVIGRSLPLLDEHEQEMLTAPLVGATRERVLPAQLSFPPLDPTSAHVTRTVDVLPTVISLAEHRTTEKATDVVTPADLAVACDSEGLYLTAPSRGVRVEPWAMHALNLRKHTPPLARFLIELTLAGRTRVTDFDWGAAAALPFLPRLRSGRVVVSAARWRMAAADLPDQAADWTTWDAALSEWRARRRLPTRVLLVDGDWRLPLDLEGDAHRALLREHLAANPYAVLEEAPASEAAGWFDGRAHEIVVTLAARNPHSPAPKFRRVPGRVVAPREHGLLPGLSPLLFAKLYGDPQRQDVVLAEHVPALLAEWGDDQPRWWFLRFREDGEHFLRLRIALSGSEPAVFGEAAGRVSAWVARLRRLGLLREVAFGTSFPEIGRWGCGEALAAAEAVFTEDSRVVLAQLARPTHLHRHVLAAVNFAAIAVAFTGHVRTGAQWLIDHVPARAPAVVPRSVFTQAQRLADPAQDFQALCDTTTAAPWEARDRALTEYRSHLDGVDPDTALDSLLHAHFLRACGIDADEKAVCLYLARVAALAFTAREGRPR
;
A
#
# COMPACT_ATOMS: atom_id res chain seq x y z
N MET A 1 36.84 27.88 6.34
CA MET A 1 35.49 27.27 6.25
C MET A 1 34.53 27.83 7.30
N TRP A 2 34.87 27.77 8.61
CA TRP A 2 33.95 28.23 9.67
C TRP A 2 33.62 29.73 9.62
N GLU A 3 34.51 30.56 9.07
CA GLU A 3 34.27 32.00 8.85
C GLU A 3 33.26 32.31 7.73
N ILE A 4 32.90 31.32 6.91
CA ILE A 4 31.89 31.48 5.85
C ILE A 4 30.52 31.43 6.52
N GLU A 5 29.86 32.59 6.61
CA GLU A 5 28.61 32.76 7.36
C GLU A 5 27.54 31.68 7.02
N PRO A 6 27.17 31.41 5.75
CA PRO A 6 26.21 30.35 5.41
C PRO A 6 26.59 28.95 5.91
N VAL A 7 27.88 28.63 5.96
CA VAL A 7 28.37 27.34 6.47
C VAL A 7 28.17 27.27 7.98
N SER A 8 28.59 28.32 8.69
CA SER A 8 28.47 28.37 10.16
C SER A 8 27.01 28.36 10.63
N ASP A 9 26.12 29.11 9.96
CA ASP A 9 24.70 29.23 10.35
C ASP A 9 23.95 27.90 10.15
N ALA A 10 24.18 27.22 9.02
CA ALA A 10 23.59 25.92 8.74
C ALA A 10 24.09 24.83 9.70
N ILE A 11 25.40 24.81 10.02
CA ILE A 11 25.97 23.86 10.98
C ILE A 11 25.48 24.14 12.39
N GLU A 12 25.37 25.41 12.81
CA GLU A 12 24.85 25.77 14.12
C GLU A 12 23.42 25.29 14.34
N HIS A 13 22.58 25.37 13.31
CA HIS A 13 21.24 24.84 13.38
C HIS A 13 21.22 23.31 13.43
N ALA A 14 21.97 22.64 12.54
CA ALA A 14 21.90 21.19 12.40
C ALA A 14 22.69 20.41 13.46
N SER A 15 23.75 20.99 14.01
CA SER A 15 24.60 20.40 15.04
C SER A 15 25.16 21.45 16.02
N PRO A 16 24.33 21.90 16.98
CA PRO A 16 24.76 22.87 18.00
C PRO A 16 25.99 22.42 18.79
N VAL A 17 26.11 21.11 19.04
CA VAL A 17 27.25 20.51 19.76
C VAL A 17 28.54 20.68 18.98
N LEU A 18 28.53 20.42 17.66
CA LEU A 18 29.69 20.64 16.81
C LEU A 18 30.07 22.12 16.78
N ALA A 19 29.09 23.01 16.59
CA ALA A 19 29.32 24.44 16.57
C ALA A 19 29.89 24.98 17.90
N GLY A 20 29.37 24.49 19.03
CA GLY A 20 29.89 24.83 20.37
C GLY A 20 31.35 24.44 20.54
N ARG A 21 31.73 23.22 20.11
CA ARG A 21 33.12 22.76 20.15
C ARG A 21 34.05 23.62 19.29
N ILE A 22 33.63 23.93 18.06
CA ILE A 22 34.44 24.77 17.16
C ILE A 22 34.66 26.16 17.77
N ARG A 23 33.61 26.77 18.37
CA ARG A 23 33.75 28.08 19.04
C ARG A 23 34.73 28.06 20.21
N CYS A 24 34.77 26.98 21.01
CA CYS A 24 35.73 26.85 22.11
C CYS A 24 37.17 26.82 21.58
N TRP A 25 37.43 26.08 20.49
CA TRP A 25 38.78 25.98 19.92
C TRP A 25 39.24 27.25 19.20
N THR A 26 38.31 28.00 18.60
CA THR A 26 38.63 29.34 18.06
C THR A 26 38.89 30.37 19.17
N GLY A 27 38.53 30.06 20.43
CA GLY A 27 38.65 30.92 21.61
C GLY A 27 39.87 30.67 22.50
N ALA A 28 40.90 29.98 21.99
CA ALA A 28 42.19 29.66 22.65
C ALA A 28 42.31 28.33 23.42
N GLU A 29 41.36 27.39 23.31
CA GLU A 29 41.57 26.00 23.74
C GLU A 29 42.26 25.17 22.63
N VAL A 30 43.34 24.46 22.98
CA VAL A 30 43.98 23.49 22.05
C VAL A 30 43.18 22.18 22.08
N PRO A 31 42.57 21.76 20.95
CA PRO A 31 41.83 20.51 20.93
C PRO A 31 42.77 19.30 20.99
N ASP A 32 42.30 18.23 21.64
CA ASP A 32 42.84 16.89 21.42
C ASP A 32 42.81 16.56 19.91
N GLU A 33 43.88 15.98 19.37
CA GLU A 33 44.07 15.75 17.93
C GLU A 33 42.93 14.90 17.34
N ARG A 34 42.49 13.88 18.07
CA ARG A 34 41.40 13.00 17.63
C ARG A 34 40.06 13.74 17.61
N ALA A 35 39.81 14.59 18.60
CA ALA A 35 38.63 15.45 18.63
C ALA A 35 38.64 16.47 17.48
N ALA A 36 39.79 17.13 17.23
CA ALA A 36 39.98 18.09 16.16
C ALA A 36 39.70 17.45 14.79
N ARG A 37 40.29 16.29 14.50
CA ARG A 37 40.09 15.55 13.25
C ARG A 37 38.62 15.21 13.01
N ARG A 38 37.92 14.70 14.03
CA ARG A 38 36.49 14.33 13.92
C ARG A 38 35.61 15.54 13.61
N ALA A 39 35.86 16.66 14.26
CA ALA A 39 35.12 17.89 14.02
C ALA A 39 35.43 18.47 12.63
N ALA A 40 36.69 18.48 12.20
CA ALA A 40 37.07 18.91 10.85
C ALA A 40 36.37 18.08 9.77
N LEU A 41 36.39 16.75 9.87
CA LEU A 41 35.66 15.86 8.95
C LEU A 41 34.15 16.12 8.98
N SER A 42 33.58 16.40 10.15
CA SER A 42 32.16 16.76 10.27
C SER A 42 31.84 18.06 9.54
N VAL A 43 32.69 19.10 9.66
CA VAL A 43 32.54 20.35 8.92
C VAL A 43 32.62 20.11 7.41
N VAL A 44 33.63 19.35 6.94
CA VAL A 44 33.75 18.99 5.52
C VAL A 44 32.48 18.28 5.02
N ARG A 45 31.93 17.34 5.80
CA ARG A 45 30.69 16.62 5.47
C ARG A 45 29.50 17.56 5.36
N TYR A 46 29.36 18.54 6.26
CA TYR A 46 28.30 19.54 6.18
C TYR A 46 28.49 20.53 5.02
N THR A 47 29.72 20.90 4.68
CA THR A 47 30.02 21.75 3.52
C THR A 47 29.73 21.01 2.20
N ALA A 48 30.11 19.73 2.10
CA ALA A 48 29.75 18.88 0.95
C ALA A 48 28.22 18.74 0.82
N ARG A 49 27.50 18.59 1.94
CA ARG A 49 26.02 18.63 1.95
C ARG A 49 25.49 19.96 1.41
N LEU A 50 25.97 21.09 1.95
CA LEU A 50 25.51 22.44 1.59
C LEU A 50 25.67 22.73 0.09
N THR A 51 26.76 22.26 -0.51
CA THR A 51 27.14 22.61 -1.88
C THR A 51 26.58 21.63 -2.92
N GLY A 52 26.36 20.36 -2.57
CA GLY A 52 26.00 19.34 -3.56
C GLY A 52 24.78 18.49 -3.25
N ARG A 53 24.07 18.70 -2.14
CA ARG A 53 22.84 17.95 -1.82
C ARG A 53 21.59 18.85 -1.84
N PRO A 54 20.67 18.69 -2.80
CA PRO A 54 19.49 19.55 -2.94
C PRO A 54 18.32 19.19 -2.00
N THR A 55 18.41 18.11 -1.21
CA THR A 55 17.32 17.67 -0.32
C THR A 55 17.04 18.71 0.78
N PRO A 56 15.82 19.30 0.84
CA PRO A 56 15.48 20.33 1.83
C PRO A 56 15.72 19.89 3.27
N ASN A 57 16.50 20.69 4.01
CA ASN A 57 16.80 20.43 5.42
C ASN A 57 17.36 21.71 6.07
N GLY A 58 16.58 22.35 6.93
CA GLY A 58 17.05 23.52 7.65
C GLY A 58 17.44 24.64 6.69
N LEU A 59 18.70 25.07 6.80
CA LEU A 59 19.28 26.14 6.00
C LEU A 59 20.22 25.62 4.89
N PHE A 60 20.31 24.30 4.69
CA PHE A 60 21.18 23.72 3.65
C PHE A 60 20.60 23.80 2.24
N ALA A 61 19.29 23.62 2.13
CA ALA A 61 18.56 23.62 0.87
C ALA A 61 17.11 24.04 1.13
N GLY A 62 16.50 24.67 0.13
CA GLY A 62 15.12 25.13 0.18
C GLY A 62 14.32 24.73 -1.05
N VAL A 63 13.08 25.19 -1.10
CA VAL A 63 12.11 24.86 -2.15
C VAL A 63 11.63 26.11 -2.87
N VAL A 64 11.27 25.95 -4.13
CA VAL A 64 10.66 26.99 -4.96
C VAL A 64 9.72 26.31 -5.97
N PRO A 65 8.52 26.83 -6.23
CA PRO A 65 7.68 26.31 -7.30
C PRO A 65 8.31 26.60 -8.66
N ALA A 66 8.16 25.65 -9.59
CA ALA A 66 8.61 25.79 -10.96
C ALA A 66 7.46 25.48 -11.92
N ARG A 67 7.45 26.15 -13.07
CA ARG A 67 6.42 25.96 -14.11
C ARG A 67 7.03 25.49 -15.43
N PHE A 68 6.24 24.80 -16.23
CA PHE A 68 6.64 24.51 -17.61
C PHE A 68 6.28 25.68 -18.54
N ALA A 69 7.19 26.04 -19.44
CA ALA A 69 7.04 27.12 -20.40
C ALA A 69 7.73 26.77 -21.74
N SER A 70 7.52 27.59 -22.77
CA SER A 70 8.18 27.41 -24.07
C SER A 70 9.67 27.76 -24.04
N ARG A 71 10.09 28.65 -23.14
CA ARG A 71 11.49 29.03 -22.92
C ARG A 71 11.87 28.84 -21.46
N PRO A 72 13.09 28.38 -21.16
CA PRO A 72 13.56 28.28 -19.79
C PRO A 72 13.77 29.68 -19.19
N ARG A 73 13.58 29.81 -17.87
CA ARG A 73 13.85 31.04 -17.13
C ARG A 73 14.45 30.67 -15.77
N LEU A 74 15.47 31.42 -15.37
CA LEU A 74 15.99 31.40 -14.02
C LEU A 74 16.24 32.84 -13.58
N ARG A 75 15.67 33.22 -12.44
CA ARG A 75 15.99 34.47 -11.76
C ARG A 75 16.05 34.23 -10.27
N TRP A 76 17.19 34.51 -9.66
CA TRP A 76 17.33 34.56 -8.20
C TRP A 76 16.98 35.94 -7.67
N GLY A 77 16.24 35.98 -6.57
CA GLY A 77 16.13 37.14 -5.70
C GLY A 77 16.90 36.91 -4.39
N GLY A 78 16.91 37.93 -3.52
CA GLY A 78 17.61 37.88 -2.23
C GLY A 78 16.70 37.61 -1.02
N ALA A 79 15.37 37.58 -1.22
CA ALA A 79 14.38 37.55 -0.14
C ALA A 79 14.01 36.13 0.29
N HIS A 80 15.00 35.24 0.45
CA HIS A 80 14.76 33.87 0.92
C HIS A 80 14.11 33.86 2.32
N ARG A 81 13.05 33.06 2.48
CA ARG A 81 12.24 33.02 3.70
C ARG A 81 12.51 31.73 4.46
N ALA A 82 13.16 31.85 5.62
CA ALA A 82 13.38 30.75 6.54
C ALA A 82 12.25 30.71 7.58
N VAL A 83 11.41 29.69 7.51
CA VAL A 83 10.26 29.49 8.39
C VAL A 83 10.67 28.59 9.55
N ALA A 84 10.74 29.17 10.75
CA ALA A 84 11.04 28.44 11.98
C ALA A 84 9.75 27.90 12.62
N ARG A 85 9.80 26.66 13.12
CA ARG A 85 8.70 25.99 13.85
C ARG A 85 9.25 25.25 15.06
N ALA A 86 8.38 24.92 16.01
CA ALA A 86 8.75 24.14 17.17
C ALA A 86 9.00 22.67 16.80
N GLU A 87 10.07 22.06 17.33
CA GLU A 87 10.42 20.68 16.99
C GLU A 87 9.41 19.67 17.57
N SER A 88 9.07 18.62 16.82
CA SER A 88 7.95 17.72 17.15
C SER A 88 8.22 16.87 18.38
N GLY A 89 9.47 16.43 18.60
CA GLY A 89 9.88 15.78 19.83
C GLY A 89 9.81 16.70 21.05
N TRP A 90 10.21 17.96 20.90
CA TRP A 90 10.03 18.98 21.93
C TRP A 90 8.55 19.25 22.22
N MET A 91 7.71 19.40 21.19
CA MET A 91 6.27 19.58 21.35
C MET A 91 5.62 18.42 22.09
N ALA A 92 6.00 17.17 21.77
CA ALA A 92 5.51 16.01 22.50
C ALA A 92 5.86 16.06 23.99
N ALA A 93 7.09 16.49 24.34
CA ALA A 93 7.49 16.64 25.74
C ALA A 93 6.74 17.77 26.47
N VAL A 94 6.42 18.87 25.78
CA VAL A 94 5.57 19.94 26.33
C VAL A 94 4.15 19.44 26.59
N ILE A 95 3.55 18.75 25.62
CA ILE A 95 2.18 18.20 25.74
C ILE A 95 2.12 17.20 26.91
N ASP A 96 3.07 16.26 27.00
CA ASP A 96 3.15 15.32 28.13
C ASP A 96 3.27 16.05 29.49
N GLY A 97 3.93 17.20 29.53
CA GLY A 97 4.06 18.03 30.74
C GLY A 97 2.78 18.80 31.10
N LEU A 98 1.98 19.19 30.10
CA LEU A 98 0.67 19.83 30.29
C LEU A 98 -0.39 18.82 30.72
N GLU A 99 -0.42 17.63 30.10
CA GLU A 99 -1.37 16.56 30.44
C GLU A 99 -1.20 16.05 31.88
N ARG A 100 0.01 16.17 32.45
CA ARG A 100 0.28 15.79 33.86
C ARG A 100 -0.18 16.82 34.89
N GLN A 101 -0.68 17.99 34.48
CA GLN A 101 -1.17 19.02 35.39
C GLN A 101 -2.69 18.90 35.53
N PRO A 102 -3.23 18.44 36.68
CA PRO A 102 -4.66 18.16 36.83
C PRO A 102 -5.54 19.37 36.51
N VAL A 103 -5.14 20.56 36.97
CA VAL A 103 -5.86 21.83 36.71
C VAL A 103 -5.98 22.20 35.23
N ILE A 104 -5.03 21.74 34.39
CA ILE A 104 -5.11 21.92 32.93
C ILE A 104 -5.93 20.77 32.34
N LEU A 105 -5.60 19.52 32.69
CA LEU A 105 -6.25 18.33 32.13
C LEU A 105 -7.77 18.35 32.31
N GLU A 106 -8.27 18.77 33.47
CA GLU A 106 -9.71 18.86 33.78
C GLU A 106 -10.49 19.71 32.78
N ARG A 107 -9.83 20.70 32.17
CA ARG A 107 -10.43 21.68 31.24
C ARG A 107 -10.17 21.36 29.77
N LEU A 108 -9.46 20.27 29.48
CA LEU A 108 -9.21 19.85 28.10
C LEU A 108 -10.36 19.00 27.58
N ALA A 109 -10.68 19.19 26.30
CA ALA A 109 -11.49 18.22 25.57
C ALA A 109 -10.68 16.94 25.31
N VAL A 110 -11.34 15.80 25.46
CA VAL A 110 -10.81 14.47 25.18
C VAL A 110 -11.72 13.72 24.22
N VAL A 111 -11.12 12.90 23.36
CA VAL A 111 -11.84 11.98 22.47
C VAL A 111 -11.24 10.58 22.57
N ALA A 112 -12.08 9.57 22.40
CA ALA A 112 -11.64 8.18 22.29
C ALA A 112 -10.83 7.98 21.02
N ASN A 113 -9.74 7.24 21.14
CA ASN A 113 -8.89 6.90 20.01
C ASN A 113 -9.68 6.06 18.97
N THR A 114 -9.82 6.58 17.76
CA THR A 114 -10.62 5.96 16.68
C THR A 114 -10.05 4.65 16.13
N THR A 115 -8.87 4.22 16.60
CA THR A 115 -8.19 2.98 16.20
C THR A 115 -8.27 1.87 17.25
N LEU A 116 -8.97 2.10 18.37
CA LEU A 116 -9.15 1.10 19.42
C LEU A 116 -9.78 -0.19 18.88
N THR A 117 -9.30 -1.34 19.35
CA THR A 117 -9.89 -2.65 19.05
C THR A 117 -10.18 -3.43 20.32
N GLU A 118 -11.09 -4.41 20.25
CA GLU A 118 -11.48 -5.25 21.38
C GLU A 118 -11.07 -6.71 21.15
N ARG A 119 -10.30 -7.27 22.09
CA ARG A 119 -9.82 -8.67 22.08
C ARG A 119 -10.06 -9.32 23.45
N GLY A 120 -10.99 -10.28 23.52
CA GLY A 120 -11.23 -11.08 24.74
C GLY A 120 -11.61 -10.26 25.99
N GLY A 121 -12.49 -9.26 25.86
CA GLY A 121 -12.87 -8.35 26.96
C GLY A 121 -11.78 -7.36 27.36
N ARG A 122 -10.77 -7.17 26.50
CA ARG A 122 -9.70 -6.19 26.66
C ARG A 122 -9.76 -5.16 25.56
N LEU A 123 -9.49 -3.92 25.93
CA LEU A 123 -9.32 -2.81 25.00
C LEU A 123 -7.85 -2.75 24.58
N VAL A 124 -7.60 -2.66 23.28
CA VAL A 124 -6.26 -2.64 22.69
C VAL A 124 -6.06 -1.29 22.02
N VAL A 125 -5.03 -0.56 22.47
CA VAL A 125 -4.48 0.60 21.79
C VAL A 125 -3.36 0.09 20.88
N PRO A 126 -3.56 0.09 19.55
CA PRO A 126 -2.59 -0.51 18.67
C PRO A 126 -1.34 0.38 18.51
N TYR A 127 -0.16 -0.23 18.55
CA TYR A 127 1.11 0.32 18.06
C TYR A 127 1.55 1.67 18.66
N ARG A 128 1.59 1.76 20.00
CA ARG A 128 2.24 2.86 20.71
C ARG A 128 3.77 2.82 20.55
N PRO A 129 4.45 3.98 20.45
CA PRO A 129 5.91 4.03 20.52
C PRO A 129 6.44 3.36 21.79
N TRP A 130 7.44 2.51 21.63
CA TRP A 130 8.19 1.90 22.73
C TRP A 130 9.70 1.99 22.48
N PRO A 131 10.50 2.53 23.41
CA PRO A 131 11.95 2.53 23.28
C PRO A 131 12.51 1.09 23.24
N THR A 132 13.39 0.83 22.29
CA THR A 132 14.15 -0.43 22.16
C THR A 132 15.63 -0.14 21.96
N ASP A 133 16.51 -1.12 22.18
CA ASP A 133 17.96 -0.98 22.00
C ASP A 133 18.35 -0.58 20.56
N ARG A 134 17.46 -0.81 19.58
CA ARG A 134 17.66 -0.49 18.15
C ARG A 134 16.89 0.77 17.70
N GLY A 135 16.29 1.53 18.61
CA GLY A 135 15.48 2.73 18.32
C GLY A 135 14.06 2.62 18.87
N THR A 136 13.10 3.36 18.32
CA THR A 136 11.70 3.29 18.75
C THR A 136 10.96 2.18 18.00
N GLY A 137 10.52 1.14 18.71
CA GLY A 137 9.60 0.12 18.21
C GLY A 137 8.13 0.51 18.44
N ALA A 138 7.20 -0.39 18.09
CA ALA A 138 5.78 -0.22 18.35
C ALA A 138 5.22 -1.42 19.12
N VAL A 139 4.40 -1.15 20.15
CA VAL A 139 3.78 -2.18 21.00
C VAL A 139 2.27 -1.97 21.08
N GLU A 140 1.53 -3.05 21.31
CA GLU A 140 0.12 -2.95 21.70
C GLU A 140 0.02 -2.67 23.20
N VAL A 141 -0.79 -1.69 23.59
CA VAL A 141 -1.16 -1.49 24.99
C VAL A 141 -2.52 -2.16 25.21
N VAL A 142 -2.60 -3.01 26.23
CA VAL A 142 -3.79 -3.84 26.49
C VAL A 142 -4.33 -3.54 27.88
N LEU A 143 -5.56 -3.03 27.95
CA LEU A 143 -6.25 -2.73 29.20
C LEU A 143 -7.49 -3.62 29.37
N ARG A 144 -7.88 -3.91 30.62
CA ARG A 144 -9.16 -4.58 30.88
C ARG A 144 -10.30 -3.61 30.55
N ARG A 145 -11.29 -4.07 29.79
CA ARG A 145 -12.47 -3.27 29.45
C ARG A 145 -13.53 -3.40 30.55
N THR A 146 -13.32 -2.74 31.68
CA THR A 146 -14.29 -2.69 32.79
C THR A 146 -15.50 -1.81 32.44
N GLY A 147 -16.56 -1.87 33.24
CA GLY A 147 -17.75 -1.02 33.06
C GLY A 147 -17.41 0.48 32.93
N PRO A 148 -16.64 1.08 33.87
CA PRO A 148 -16.22 2.47 33.78
C PRO A 148 -15.36 2.80 32.54
N VAL A 149 -14.45 1.91 32.14
CA VAL A 149 -13.63 2.12 30.92
C VAL A 149 -14.50 2.14 29.67
N ARG A 150 -15.47 1.21 29.58
CA ARG A 150 -16.42 1.18 28.47
C ARG A 150 -17.25 2.47 28.41
N ALA A 151 -17.84 2.87 29.55
CA ALA A 151 -18.63 4.09 29.63
C ALA A 151 -17.81 5.33 29.24
N ALA A 152 -16.54 5.41 29.67
CA ALA A 152 -15.64 6.50 29.31
C ALA A 152 -15.39 6.57 27.79
N VAL A 153 -15.07 5.43 27.17
CA VAL A 153 -14.81 5.33 25.72
C VAL A 153 -16.07 5.65 24.90
N ASP A 154 -17.23 5.15 25.32
CA ASP A 154 -18.49 5.38 24.63
C ASP A 154 -18.95 6.85 24.73
N ALA A 155 -18.78 7.47 25.90
CA ALA A 155 -19.10 8.89 26.10
C ALA A 155 -18.14 9.84 25.36
N ALA A 156 -16.89 9.43 25.16
CA ALA A 156 -15.87 10.20 24.46
C ALA A 156 -15.76 9.87 22.96
N ARG A 157 -16.78 9.26 22.32
CA ARG A 157 -16.79 9.06 20.86
C ARG A 157 -16.74 10.39 20.10
N GLU A 158 -17.31 11.42 20.68
CA GLU A 158 -17.18 12.82 20.27
C GLU A 158 -16.36 13.58 21.34
N PRO A 159 -15.70 14.69 20.98
CA PRO A 159 -14.97 15.51 21.95
C PRO A 159 -15.84 15.90 23.15
N ILE A 160 -15.35 15.63 24.35
CA ILE A 160 -16.00 15.96 25.62
C ILE A 160 -14.98 16.53 26.59
N LEU A 161 -15.33 17.55 27.38
CA LEU A 161 -14.44 18.04 28.44
C LEU A 161 -14.14 16.95 29.46
N PHE A 162 -12.90 16.87 29.93
CA PHE A 162 -12.47 15.87 30.90
C PHE A 162 -13.31 15.93 32.18
N GLU A 163 -13.63 17.13 32.69
CA GLU A 163 -14.49 17.30 33.85
C GLU A 163 -15.92 16.80 33.65
N ASP A 164 -16.49 17.01 32.46
CA ASP A 164 -17.83 16.54 32.10
C ASP A 164 -17.85 15.02 31.96
N LEU A 165 -16.80 14.44 31.38
CA LEU A 165 -16.64 12.99 31.29
C LEU A 165 -16.57 12.36 32.69
N ARG A 166 -15.80 12.97 33.60
CA ARG A 166 -15.73 12.56 34.99
C ARG A 166 -17.10 12.67 35.68
N ALA A 167 -17.82 13.77 35.48
CA ALA A 167 -19.15 13.95 36.06
C ALA A 167 -20.14 12.90 35.56
N LYS A 168 -20.13 12.58 34.26
CA LYS A 168 -20.94 11.48 33.68
C LYS A 168 -20.61 10.13 34.32
N LEU A 169 -19.33 9.80 34.48
CA LEU A 169 -18.93 8.56 35.14
C LEU A 169 -19.31 8.53 36.62
N ALA A 170 -19.21 9.65 37.33
CA ALA A 170 -19.63 9.74 38.73
C ALA A 170 -21.14 9.49 38.89
N ALA A 171 -21.95 9.95 37.93
CA ALA A 171 -23.39 9.70 37.90
C ALA A 171 -23.74 8.22 37.63
N GLU A 172 -23.01 7.56 36.70
CA GLU A 172 -23.24 6.16 36.36
C GLU A 172 -22.67 5.19 37.42
N PHE A 173 -21.59 5.58 38.11
CA PHE A 173 -20.88 4.78 39.10
C PHE A 173 -20.77 5.51 40.45
N PRO A 174 -21.88 5.71 41.19
CA PRO A 174 -21.93 6.55 42.40
C PRO A 174 -21.10 6.04 43.58
N HIS A 175 -20.67 4.77 43.54
CA HIS A 175 -19.80 4.17 44.56
C HIS A 175 -18.30 4.42 44.32
N ALA A 176 -17.91 4.96 43.15
CA ALA A 176 -16.52 5.29 42.85
C ALA A 176 -16.18 6.68 43.39
N SER A 177 -15.05 6.82 44.10
CA SER A 177 -14.58 8.13 44.54
C SER A 177 -14.10 8.99 43.37
N THR A 178 -14.17 10.30 43.51
CA THR A 178 -13.66 11.27 42.52
C THR A 178 -12.20 10.99 42.16
N ASP A 179 -11.34 10.72 43.15
CA ASP A 179 -9.93 10.41 42.92
C ASP A 179 -9.74 9.13 42.10
N THR A 180 -10.57 8.13 42.33
CA THR A 180 -10.53 6.88 41.55
C THR A 180 -10.88 7.13 40.09
N LEU A 181 -11.91 7.95 39.82
CA LEU A 181 -12.32 8.33 38.47
C LEU A 181 -11.27 9.20 37.79
N ASN A 182 -10.65 10.15 38.51
CA ASN A 182 -9.55 10.96 38.01
C ASN A 182 -8.35 10.11 37.60
N ASN A 183 -7.93 9.19 38.48
CA ASN A 183 -6.82 8.27 38.20
C ASN A 183 -7.14 7.36 37.00
N LEU A 184 -8.38 6.86 36.92
CA LEU A 184 -8.84 6.08 35.78
C LEU A 184 -8.72 6.87 34.47
N LEU A 185 -9.34 8.04 34.39
CA LEU A 185 -9.36 8.86 33.18
C LEU A 185 -7.95 9.33 32.78
N SER A 186 -7.12 9.73 33.75
CA SER A 186 -5.73 10.10 33.51
C SER A 186 -4.92 8.92 32.95
N THR A 187 -5.14 7.71 33.49
CA THR A 187 -4.53 6.48 32.95
C THR A 187 -4.98 6.21 31.50
N LEU A 188 -6.23 6.50 31.16
CA LEU A 188 -6.72 6.37 29.78
C LEU A 188 -6.06 7.39 28.84
N VAL A 189 -5.79 8.62 29.30
CA VAL A 189 -5.04 9.63 28.56
C VAL A 189 -3.58 9.21 28.37
N ASP A 190 -2.89 8.80 29.44
CA ASP A 190 -1.50 8.33 29.42
C ASP A 190 -1.29 7.21 28.40
N HIS A 191 -2.25 6.28 28.34
CA HIS A 191 -2.24 5.15 27.41
C HIS A 191 -2.84 5.45 26.02
N ARG A 192 -3.22 6.70 25.71
CA ARG A 192 -3.84 7.11 24.42
C ARG A 192 -5.08 6.27 24.09
N VAL A 193 -5.81 5.84 25.12
CA VAL A 193 -7.19 5.41 24.97
C VAL A 193 -8.07 6.64 24.74
N LEU A 194 -7.80 7.69 25.52
CA LEU A 194 -8.30 9.04 25.30
C LEU A 194 -7.17 9.92 24.76
N ILE A 195 -7.50 10.83 23.87
CA ILE A 195 -6.59 11.78 23.21
C ILE A 195 -7.08 13.17 23.54
N THR A 196 -6.22 14.01 24.11
CA THR A 196 -6.53 15.40 24.46
C THR A 196 -6.49 16.31 23.23
N GLY A 197 -7.18 17.44 23.30
CA GLY A 197 -7.13 18.51 22.29
C GLY A 197 -5.74 19.07 22.01
N LEU A 198 -4.79 18.95 22.96
CA LEU A 198 -3.40 19.40 22.80
C LEU A 198 -2.66 18.69 21.64
N HIS A 199 -3.08 17.49 21.24
CA HIS A 199 -2.47 16.77 20.15
C HIS A 199 -2.92 17.28 18.79
N ALA A 200 -2.19 18.27 18.27
CA ALA A 200 -2.39 18.81 16.93
C ALA A 200 -2.46 17.70 15.86
N PRO A 201 -3.54 17.63 15.05
CA PRO A 201 -3.67 16.68 13.94
C PRO A 201 -2.44 16.62 13.04
N GLY A 202 -2.17 15.48 12.41
CA GLY A 202 -0.96 15.24 11.62
C GLY A 202 -0.76 16.24 10.47
N ASN A 203 -1.86 16.74 9.92
CA ASN A 203 -1.98 17.77 8.87
C ASN A 203 -2.08 19.22 9.41
N GLU A 204 -1.75 19.47 10.68
CA GLU A 204 -1.73 20.84 11.24
C GLU A 204 -0.30 21.40 11.16
N PRO A 205 0.03 22.34 10.26
CA PRO A 205 1.42 22.76 10.02
C PRO A 205 2.09 23.44 11.22
N ASP A 206 1.35 24.18 12.05
CA ASP A 206 1.87 24.87 13.23
C ASP A 206 1.30 24.28 14.52
N ALA A 207 1.93 23.20 14.99
CA ALA A 207 1.52 22.50 16.20
C ALA A 207 1.63 23.37 17.48
N LEU A 208 2.50 24.40 17.50
CA LEU A 208 2.62 25.28 18.65
C LEU A 208 1.44 26.26 18.70
N GLU A 209 1.05 26.81 17.54
CA GLU A 209 -0.15 27.65 17.43
C GLU A 209 -1.41 26.88 17.84
N HIS A 210 -1.56 25.63 17.37
CA HIS A 210 -2.65 24.74 17.80
C HIS A 210 -2.71 24.58 19.33
N VAL A 211 -1.58 24.27 19.97
CA VAL A 211 -1.53 24.14 21.44
C VAL A 211 -1.89 25.45 22.13
N LEU A 212 -1.48 26.61 21.60
CA LEU A 212 -1.84 27.90 22.16
C LEU A 212 -3.35 28.17 22.12
N GLN A 213 -4.01 27.82 21.01
CA GLN A 213 -5.47 27.92 20.87
C GLN A 213 -6.21 27.03 21.89
N GLU A 214 -5.72 25.81 22.10
CA GLU A 214 -6.28 24.90 23.11
C GLU A 214 -6.07 25.44 24.55
N LEU A 215 -4.91 26.03 24.84
CA LEU A 215 -4.65 26.63 26.16
C LEU A 215 -5.46 27.92 26.39
N GLU A 216 -5.82 28.65 25.34
CA GLU A 216 -6.74 29.79 25.45
C GLU A 216 -8.12 29.35 25.93
N ALA A 217 -8.64 28.22 25.40
CA ALA A 217 -9.89 27.63 25.86
C ALA A 217 -9.84 27.14 27.32
N VAL A 218 -8.67 26.68 27.80
CA VAL A 218 -8.46 26.32 29.22
C VAL A 218 -8.53 27.55 30.14
N GLY A 219 -8.15 28.73 29.64
CA GLY A 219 -8.24 30.00 30.36
C GLY A 219 -7.20 30.15 31.47
N GLU A 220 -7.62 30.73 32.61
CA GLU A 220 -6.71 31.14 33.70
C GLU A 220 -5.84 30.01 34.26
N ALA A 221 -6.34 28.76 34.23
CA ALA A 221 -5.62 27.58 34.70
C ALA A 221 -4.32 27.29 33.91
N ALA A 222 -4.22 27.78 32.67
CA ALA A 222 -3.04 27.63 31.82
C ALA A 222 -2.30 28.95 31.54
N ALA A 223 -2.64 30.05 32.23
CA ALA A 223 -2.14 31.39 31.90
C ALA A 223 -0.61 31.49 31.95
N ALA A 224 0.04 30.84 32.91
CA ALA A 224 1.50 30.86 33.05
C ALA A 224 2.19 30.13 31.88
N GLN A 225 1.69 28.95 31.52
CA GLN A 225 2.19 28.11 30.43
C GLN A 225 1.95 28.78 29.08
N SER A 226 0.73 29.31 28.87
CA SER A 226 0.34 30.07 27.69
C SER A 226 1.26 31.28 27.47
N THR A 227 1.53 32.07 28.52
CA THR A 227 2.44 33.22 28.42
C THR A 227 3.84 32.83 27.93
N VAL A 228 4.41 31.73 28.46
CA VAL A 228 5.74 31.25 28.06
C VAL A 228 5.73 30.77 26.61
N LEU A 229 4.73 29.96 26.22
CA LEU A 229 4.61 29.41 24.88
C LEU A 229 4.32 30.48 23.82
N THR A 230 3.48 31.47 24.13
CA THR A 230 3.20 32.62 23.25
C THR A 230 4.48 33.39 22.97
N ARG A 231 5.30 33.64 24.00
CA ARG A 231 6.59 34.33 23.84
C ARG A 231 7.59 33.54 22.99
N ILE A 232 7.52 32.21 23.00
CA ILE A 232 8.31 31.34 22.11
C ILE A 232 7.76 31.45 20.68
N HIS A 233 6.44 31.33 20.51
CA HIS A 233 5.77 31.43 19.23
C HIS A 233 6.05 32.77 18.53
N GLU A 234 5.91 33.89 19.22
CA GLU A 234 6.25 35.23 18.72
C GLU A 234 7.69 35.32 18.21
N ARG A 235 8.66 34.73 18.91
CA ARG A 235 10.06 34.67 18.45
C ARG A 235 10.19 33.85 17.17
N LEU A 236 9.53 32.70 17.08
CA LEU A 236 9.54 31.88 15.86
C LEU A 236 8.89 32.63 14.68
N GLN A 237 7.87 33.46 14.93
CA GLN A 237 7.29 34.34 13.92
C GLN A 237 8.24 35.48 13.51
N GLN A 238 8.93 36.11 14.47
CA GLN A 238 9.95 37.14 14.21
C GLN A 238 11.10 36.62 13.34
N HIS A 239 11.50 35.35 13.52
CA HIS A 239 12.51 34.71 12.67
C HIS A 239 12.17 34.79 11.17
N ARG A 240 10.89 34.84 10.80
CA ARG A 240 10.48 34.89 9.38
C ARG A 240 10.86 36.21 8.69
N ARG A 241 11.03 37.30 9.44
CA ARG A 241 11.12 38.68 8.91
C ARG A 241 12.48 39.37 9.12
N GLY A 242 13.43 38.71 9.81
CA GLY A 242 14.74 39.29 10.13
C GLY A 242 15.84 39.05 9.08
N SER A 243 16.92 39.84 9.15
CA SER A 243 18.20 39.55 8.48
C SER A 243 18.83 38.26 9.02
N VAL A 244 19.86 37.71 8.35
CA VAL A 244 20.52 36.47 8.77
C VAL A 244 20.98 36.53 10.24
N ASP A 245 21.64 37.60 10.66
CA ASP A 245 22.07 37.81 12.05
C ASP A 245 20.91 37.83 13.05
N VAL A 246 19.83 38.55 12.70
CA VAL A 246 18.62 38.61 13.54
C VAL A 246 18.00 37.21 13.66
N ARG A 247 17.91 36.48 12.55
CA ARG A 247 17.39 35.10 12.52
C ARG A 247 18.21 34.17 13.39
N ARG A 248 19.54 34.23 13.28
CA ARG A 248 20.47 33.42 14.09
C ARG A 248 20.29 33.69 15.58
N LYS A 249 20.25 34.97 15.98
CA LYS A 249 20.03 35.37 17.38
C LYS A 249 18.67 34.92 17.91
N VAL A 250 17.59 35.21 17.18
CA VAL A 250 16.22 34.84 17.57
C VAL A 250 16.07 33.33 17.69
N ARG A 251 16.64 32.56 16.76
CA ARG A 251 16.63 31.09 16.81
C ARG A 251 17.39 30.55 18.02
N GLY A 252 18.55 31.12 18.34
CA GLY A 252 19.34 30.76 19.52
C GLY A 252 18.62 31.03 20.84
N GLU A 253 17.97 32.20 20.94
CA GLU A 253 17.17 32.59 22.11
C GLU A 253 15.94 31.69 22.28
N ALA A 254 15.17 31.47 21.21
CA ALA A 254 14.03 30.56 21.23
C ALA A 254 14.47 29.16 21.66
N ALA A 255 15.54 28.63 21.06
CA ALA A 255 16.04 27.31 21.39
C ALA A 255 16.50 27.17 22.85
N ARG A 256 17.03 28.24 23.46
CA ARG A 256 17.37 28.25 24.89
C ARG A 256 16.11 28.16 25.75
N GLN A 257 15.14 29.03 25.52
CA GLN A 257 13.89 29.02 26.29
C GLN A 257 13.12 27.71 26.15
N MET A 258 13.13 27.12 24.96
CA MET A 258 12.52 25.82 24.72
C MET A 258 13.20 24.72 25.55
N ARG A 259 14.55 24.70 25.60
CA ARG A 259 15.28 23.74 26.45
C ARG A 259 15.05 23.94 27.95
N ASP A 260 14.84 25.19 28.38
CA ASP A 260 14.51 25.49 29.77
C ASP A 260 13.12 24.96 30.14
N LEU A 261 12.18 24.90 29.18
CA LEU A 261 10.82 24.40 29.40
C LEU A 261 10.71 22.87 29.34
N ALA A 262 11.35 22.22 28.37
CA ALA A 262 11.26 20.78 28.18
C ALA A 262 12.54 20.20 27.55
N PRO A 263 12.93 18.96 27.91
CA PRO A 263 14.10 18.32 27.34
C PRO A 263 13.91 18.08 25.84
N SER A 264 14.97 18.30 25.06
CA SER A 264 15.02 17.90 23.65
C SER A 264 16.35 17.24 23.32
N ARG A 265 16.29 16.11 22.61
CA ARG A 265 17.47 15.39 22.11
C ARG A 265 18.03 16.02 20.83
N ARG A 266 17.22 16.83 20.13
CA ARG A 266 17.57 17.49 18.87
C ARG A 266 17.54 19.00 19.06
N HIS A 267 17.82 19.75 17.99
CA HIS A 267 17.57 21.19 18.01
C HIS A 267 16.04 21.40 18.20
N PRO A 268 15.59 22.15 19.22
CA PRO A 268 14.16 22.29 19.53
C PRO A 268 13.40 23.19 18.55
N VAL A 269 14.11 23.86 17.65
CA VAL A 269 13.54 24.60 16.51
C VAL A 269 13.85 23.84 15.23
N THR A 270 12.89 23.71 14.33
CA THR A 270 13.09 23.26 12.95
C THR A 270 12.93 24.42 11.99
N VAL A 271 13.63 24.36 10.85
CA VAL A 271 13.57 25.39 9.82
C VAL A 271 13.31 24.74 8.48
N ASP A 272 12.38 25.32 7.72
CA ASP A 272 12.23 25.06 6.29
C ASP A 272 12.48 26.36 5.51
N LEU A 273 13.10 26.25 4.34
CA LEU A 273 13.53 27.38 3.54
C LEU A 273 12.73 27.49 2.25
N ARG A 274 12.02 28.60 2.05
CA ARG A 274 11.51 29.01 0.74
C ARG A 274 12.55 29.87 0.04
N LEU A 275 12.98 29.43 -1.13
CA LEU A 275 13.90 30.16 -1.97
C LEU A 275 13.13 31.25 -2.72
N ASP A 276 13.80 32.39 -2.91
CA ASP A 276 13.30 33.50 -3.73
C ASP A 276 13.88 33.31 -5.12
N ALA A 277 13.13 32.61 -5.98
CA ALA A 277 13.50 32.39 -7.37
C ALA A 277 12.26 32.28 -8.27
N ASP A 278 12.42 32.64 -9.54
CA ASP A 278 11.46 32.35 -10.61
C ASP A 278 12.09 31.35 -11.57
N VAL A 279 11.51 30.14 -11.62
CA VAL A 279 12.03 29.01 -12.39
C VAL A 279 10.98 28.57 -13.41
N ALA A 280 11.35 28.61 -14.69
CA ALA A 280 10.57 28.02 -15.76
C ALA A 280 11.41 26.99 -16.52
N LEU A 281 10.83 25.80 -16.74
CA LEU A 281 11.47 24.69 -17.45
C LEU A 281 10.83 24.50 -18.83
N PRO A 282 11.59 24.11 -19.87
CA PRO A 282 11.02 23.84 -21.18
C PRO A 282 10.02 22.68 -21.14
N SER A 283 8.92 22.76 -21.90
CA SER A 283 7.90 21.67 -21.97
C SER A 283 8.46 20.32 -22.46
N VAL A 284 9.66 20.28 -23.07
CA VAL A 284 10.33 19.01 -23.40
C VAL A 284 10.76 18.24 -22.14
N VAL A 285 11.10 18.92 -21.03
CA VAL A 285 11.42 18.26 -19.75
C VAL A 285 10.20 17.50 -19.23
N ALA A 286 9.01 18.10 -19.28
CA ALA A 286 7.76 17.44 -18.92
C ALA A 286 7.50 16.19 -19.78
N ARG A 287 7.72 16.28 -21.11
CA ARG A 287 7.56 15.14 -22.02
C ARG A 287 8.55 14.01 -21.73
N GLU A 288 9.80 14.31 -21.38
CA GLU A 288 10.74 13.28 -20.95
C GLU A 288 10.34 12.65 -19.61
N ALA A 289 9.79 13.44 -18.68
CA ALA A 289 9.24 12.95 -17.40
C ALA A 289 8.05 11.99 -17.61
N GLU A 290 7.14 12.31 -18.54
CA GLU A 290 6.03 11.43 -18.92
C GLU A 290 6.53 10.11 -19.53
N ARG A 291 7.47 10.19 -20.49
CA ARG A 291 8.04 9.01 -21.14
C ARG A 291 8.74 8.09 -20.16
N ILE A 292 9.54 8.64 -19.24
CA ILE A 292 10.26 7.80 -18.28
C ILE A 292 9.32 7.16 -17.26
N ALA A 293 8.25 7.85 -16.83
CA ALA A 293 7.26 7.25 -15.95
C ALA A 293 6.58 6.03 -16.61
N LEU A 294 6.26 6.11 -17.90
CA LEU A 294 5.73 4.99 -18.67
C LEU A 294 6.77 3.87 -18.87
N LEU A 295 8.02 4.21 -19.14
CA LEU A 295 9.10 3.23 -19.27
C LEU A 295 9.33 2.48 -17.95
N LEU A 296 9.37 3.17 -16.82
CA LEU A 296 9.50 2.55 -15.49
C LEU A 296 8.28 1.69 -15.14
N ALA A 297 7.09 2.04 -15.63
CA ALA A 297 5.91 1.19 -15.51
C ALA A 297 6.03 -0.12 -16.29
N ARG A 298 6.68 -0.11 -17.47
CA ARG A 298 6.97 -1.34 -18.25
C ARG A 298 8.08 -2.19 -17.62
N LEU A 299 9.12 -1.55 -17.09
CA LEU A 299 10.32 -2.21 -16.58
C LEU A 299 10.21 -2.69 -15.12
N THR A 300 9.09 -2.41 -14.44
CA THR A 300 8.90 -2.79 -13.03
C THR A 300 8.66 -4.29 -12.88
N PRO A 301 9.32 -4.97 -11.92
CA PRO A 301 9.03 -6.37 -11.60
C PRO A 301 7.68 -6.55 -10.87
N LYS A 302 6.93 -5.45 -10.66
CA LYS A 302 5.66 -5.42 -9.91
C LYS A 302 4.52 -4.90 -10.79
N SER A 303 4.45 -5.41 -12.01
CA SER A 303 3.46 -5.01 -13.03
C SER A 303 2.01 -5.28 -12.57
N GLY A 304 1.78 -6.41 -11.91
CA GLY A 304 0.49 -6.79 -11.31
C GLY A 304 0.34 -6.42 -9.82
N GLY A 305 1.18 -5.52 -9.29
CA GLY A 305 1.18 -5.17 -7.87
C GLY A 305 2.11 -6.04 -7.01
N SER A 306 1.86 -6.09 -5.70
CA SER A 306 2.70 -6.82 -4.75
C SER A 306 2.18 -8.25 -4.54
N THR A 307 3.07 -9.25 -4.55
CA THR A 307 2.72 -10.65 -4.23
C THR A 307 2.09 -10.80 -2.85
N VAL A 308 2.53 -10.00 -1.87
CA VAL A 308 1.94 -9.91 -0.52
C VAL A 308 0.48 -9.50 -0.58
N TRP A 309 0.15 -8.53 -1.45
CA TRP A 309 -1.21 -8.05 -1.60
C TRP A 309 -2.09 -8.98 -2.44
N ALA A 310 -1.52 -9.67 -3.42
CA ALA A 310 -2.21 -10.75 -4.14
C ALA A 310 -2.57 -11.92 -3.20
N ASP A 311 -1.67 -12.28 -2.29
CA ASP A 311 -1.95 -13.25 -1.22
C ASP A 311 -3.04 -12.75 -0.26
N TYR A 312 -2.96 -11.50 0.17
CA TYR A 312 -3.94 -10.90 1.06
C TYR A 312 -5.34 -10.79 0.43
N HIS A 313 -5.42 -10.41 -0.86
CA HIS A 313 -6.66 -10.44 -1.65
C HIS A 313 -7.22 -11.86 -1.74
N ARG A 314 -6.37 -12.87 -1.99
CA ARG A 314 -6.78 -14.28 -2.01
C ARG A 314 -7.37 -14.71 -0.66
N ARG A 315 -6.73 -14.36 0.47
CA ARG A 315 -7.25 -14.63 1.81
C ARG A 315 -8.62 -13.99 2.05
N PHE A 316 -8.76 -12.71 1.70
CA PHE A 316 -10.04 -12.00 1.80
C PHE A 316 -11.12 -12.68 0.94
N TYR A 317 -10.80 -12.99 -0.31
CA TYR A 317 -11.72 -13.63 -1.24
C TYR A 317 -12.16 -15.01 -0.76
N GLN A 318 -11.23 -15.83 -0.24
CA GLN A 318 -11.53 -17.15 0.28
C GLN A 318 -12.39 -17.11 1.55
N ARG A 319 -12.22 -16.08 2.39
CA ARG A 319 -12.93 -15.94 3.66
C ARG A 319 -14.32 -15.31 3.50
N PHE A 320 -14.43 -14.26 2.69
CA PHE A 320 -15.61 -13.40 2.63
C PHE A 320 -16.30 -13.42 1.26
N GLY A 321 -15.58 -13.79 0.20
CA GLY A 321 -16.08 -13.73 -1.17
C GLY A 321 -16.18 -12.30 -1.73
N PRO A 322 -16.51 -12.15 -3.02
CA PRO A 322 -16.74 -10.84 -3.63
C PRO A 322 -18.11 -10.27 -3.22
N GLY A 323 -18.28 -8.96 -3.36
CA GLY A 323 -19.59 -8.30 -3.20
C GLY A 323 -20.06 -8.10 -1.75
N VAL A 324 -19.23 -8.43 -0.76
CA VAL A 324 -19.45 -8.10 0.66
C VAL A 324 -18.53 -6.98 1.12
N GLN A 325 -18.97 -6.25 2.14
CA GLN A 325 -18.19 -5.21 2.80
C GLN A 325 -17.87 -5.68 4.21
N VAL A 326 -16.60 -5.63 4.62
CA VAL A 326 -16.16 -6.03 5.96
C VAL A 326 -15.58 -4.81 6.66
N PRO A 327 -16.03 -4.44 7.87
CA PRO A 327 -15.52 -3.26 8.58
C PRO A 327 -14.00 -3.27 8.67
N LEU A 328 -13.35 -2.13 8.42
CA LEU A 328 -11.90 -2.03 8.24
C LEU A 328 -11.12 -2.67 9.41
N LEU A 329 -11.50 -2.35 10.64
CA LEU A 329 -10.84 -2.87 11.84
C LEU A 329 -11.05 -4.38 12.03
N GLU A 330 -12.17 -4.91 11.59
CA GLU A 330 -12.48 -6.35 11.67
C GLU A 330 -11.71 -7.17 10.64
N VAL A 331 -11.36 -6.58 9.49
CA VAL A 331 -10.54 -7.25 8.46
C VAL A 331 -9.14 -7.54 9.00
N VAL A 332 -8.51 -6.54 9.61
CA VAL A 332 -7.13 -6.60 10.13
C VAL A 332 -7.03 -7.24 11.52
N ALA A 333 -8.17 -7.47 12.19
CA ALA A 333 -8.22 -8.18 13.45
C ALA A 333 -7.89 -9.67 13.30
N ASP A 334 -7.52 -10.31 14.42
CA ASP A 334 -7.24 -11.75 14.47
C ASP A 334 -8.47 -12.61 14.11
N SER A 335 -9.68 -12.10 14.39
CA SER A 335 -10.95 -12.73 14.01
C SER A 335 -11.26 -12.62 12.51
N GLY A 336 -10.56 -11.73 11.80
CA GLY A 336 -10.65 -11.52 10.36
C GLY A 336 -9.59 -12.34 9.61
N ILE A 337 -8.76 -11.64 8.83
CA ILE A 337 -7.65 -12.24 8.06
C ILE A 337 -6.27 -11.72 8.49
N GLY A 338 -6.23 -10.94 9.59
CA GLY A 338 -5.01 -10.38 10.18
C GLY A 338 -4.33 -9.33 9.29
N TRP A 339 -3.07 -9.02 9.57
CA TRP A 339 -2.29 -8.09 8.75
C TRP A 339 -1.69 -8.77 7.49
N PRO A 340 -1.43 -8.00 6.42
CA PRO A 340 -0.61 -8.48 5.31
C PRO A 340 0.81 -8.88 5.77
N ASP A 341 1.43 -9.81 5.07
CA ASP A 341 2.76 -10.33 5.45
C ASP A 341 3.82 -9.20 5.48
N GLY A 342 4.70 -9.22 6.48
CA GLY A 342 5.70 -8.17 6.70
C GLY A 342 5.18 -6.88 7.35
N TYR A 343 3.95 -6.88 7.86
CA TYR A 343 3.48 -5.88 8.82
C TYR A 343 3.86 -6.29 10.26
N PRO A 344 4.02 -5.34 11.19
CA PRO A 344 4.07 -5.67 12.62
C PRO A 344 2.87 -6.52 13.01
N GLY A 345 3.09 -7.61 13.76
CA GLY A 345 2.03 -8.54 14.18
C GLY A 345 1.61 -9.59 13.13
N ALA A 346 2.13 -9.56 11.91
CA ALA A 346 1.84 -10.60 10.91
C ALA A 346 2.51 -11.94 11.28
N SER A 347 1.77 -13.05 11.15
CA SER A 347 2.25 -14.39 11.55
C SER A 347 3.23 -15.03 10.57
N ARG A 348 3.28 -14.55 9.31
CA ARG A 348 4.10 -15.12 8.24
C ARG A 348 5.26 -14.19 7.89
N SER A 349 6.46 -14.76 7.80
CA SER A 349 7.61 -14.06 7.22
C SER A 349 7.44 -13.97 5.71
N PRO A 350 7.78 -12.83 5.08
CA PRO A 350 7.76 -12.72 3.63
C PRO A 350 8.63 -13.80 3.01
N VAL A 351 8.11 -14.50 2.00
CA VAL A 351 8.94 -15.39 1.17
C VAL A 351 9.96 -14.53 0.46
N GLY A 352 11.25 -14.88 0.56
CA GLY A 352 12.33 -14.15 -0.10
C GLY A 352 12.10 -14.05 -1.62
N PRO A 353 12.62 -13.01 -2.28
CA PRO A 353 12.47 -12.84 -3.72
C PRO A 353 13.05 -14.06 -4.44
N ARG A 354 12.25 -14.67 -5.32
CA ARG A 354 12.73 -15.71 -6.23
C ARG A 354 13.40 -15.02 -7.42
N ARG A 355 14.53 -15.56 -7.87
CA ARG A 355 15.22 -15.11 -9.09
C ARG A 355 14.27 -15.23 -10.28
N THR A 356 14.07 -14.14 -11.01
CA THR A 356 13.22 -14.13 -12.22
C THR A 356 14.05 -14.17 -13.50
N SER A 357 13.41 -14.39 -14.66
CA SER A 357 14.09 -14.27 -15.96
C SER A 357 14.61 -12.86 -16.20
N ARG A 358 13.96 -11.83 -15.64
CA ARG A 358 14.44 -10.44 -15.68
C ARG A 358 15.74 -10.29 -14.90
N ASP A 359 15.83 -10.90 -13.70
CA ASP A 359 17.07 -10.89 -12.91
C ASP A 359 18.24 -11.51 -13.67
N GLU A 360 18.00 -12.62 -14.37
CA GLU A 360 19.03 -13.28 -15.20
C GLU A 360 19.55 -12.36 -16.30
N LYS A 361 18.65 -11.66 -17.01
CA LYS A 361 19.01 -10.73 -18.07
C LYS A 361 19.76 -9.51 -17.55
N LEU A 362 19.33 -8.95 -16.41
CA LEU A 362 20.03 -7.82 -15.78
C LEU A 362 21.44 -8.19 -15.31
N LEU A 363 21.62 -9.41 -14.79
CA LEU A 363 22.94 -9.94 -14.45
C LEU A 363 23.82 -10.02 -15.70
N THR A 364 23.29 -10.53 -16.83
CA THR A 364 24.03 -10.58 -18.11
C THR A 364 24.41 -9.18 -18.59
N VAL A 365 23.46 -8.24 -18.65
CA VAL A 365 23.71 -6.85 -19.08
C VAL A 365 24.80 -6.18 -18.24
N ALA A 366 24.73 -6.32 -16.91
CA ALA A 366 25.73 -5.74 -16.02
C ALA A 366 27.10 -6.40 -16.19
N GLN A 367 27.14 -7.73 -16.35
CA GLN A 367 28.38 -8.49 -16.52
C GLN A 367 29.07 -8.18 -17.84
N GLU A 368 28.35 -8.15 -18.96
CA GLU A 368 28.88 -7.80 -20.27
C GLU A 368 29.45 -6.38 -20.28
N ALA A 369 28.69 -5.42 -19.74
CA ALA A 369 29.18 -4.05 -19.62
C ALA A 369 30.48 -3.96 -18.79
N ALA A 370 30.58 -4.74 -17.71
CA ALA A 370 31.79 -4.80 -16.89
C ALA A 370 32.99 -5.38 -17.65
N LEU A 371 32.79 -6.48 -18.38
CA LEU A 371 33.81 -7.19 -19.17
C LEU A 371 34.32 -6.34 -20.34
N ASP A 372 33.41 -5.67 -21.04
CA ASP A 372 33.74 -4.82 -22.20
C ASP A 372 34.29 -3.44 -21.81
N GLY A 373 34.30 -3.12 -20.51
CA GLY A 373 34.71 -1.80 -20.03
C GLY A 373 33.71 -0.68 -20.29
N ARG A 374 32.45 -1.02 -20.62
CA ARG A 374 31.37 -0.05 -20.90
C ARG A 374 30.75 0.46 -19.60
N ARG A 375 30.73 1.79 -19.44
CA ARG A 375 30.08 2.45 -18.28
C ARG A 375 28.61 2.80 -18.51
N GLU A 376 28.14 2.73 -19.74
CA GLU A 376 26.78 3.09 -20.12
C GLU A 376 26.20 2.01 -21.05
N VAL A 377 24.93 1.67 -20.82
CA VAL A 377 24.12 0.79 -21.66
C VAL A 377 22.87 1.56 -22.08
N LEU A 378 22.58 1.50 -23.38
CA LEU A 378 21.36 2.06 -23.94
C LEU A 378 20.20 1.09 -23.77
N LEU A 379 19.10 1.58 -23.20
CA LEU A 379 17.81 0.88 -23.17
C LEU A 379 17.09 1.17 -24.49
N ASP A 380 17.40 0.38 -25.51
CA ASP A 380 16.63 0.33 -26.75
C ASP A 380 15.39 -0.57 -26.61
N GLU A 381 14.53 -0.58 -27.64
CA GLU A 381 13.27 -1.33 -27.57
C GLU A 381 13.49 -2.84 -27.48
N ALA A 382 14.60 -3.37 -28.02
CA ALA A 382 14.91 -4.80 -27.95
C ALA A 382 15.22 -5.19 -26.50
N LEU A 383 16.12 -4.46 -25.82
CA LEU A 383 16.45 -4.70 -24.43
C LEU A 383 15.24 -4.44 -23.51
N ILE A 384 14.43 -3.43 -23.80
CA ILE A 384 13.19 -3.18 -23.05
C ILE A 384 12.25 -4.38 -23.16
N ALA A 385 12.01 -4.90 -24.37
CA ALA A 385 11.15 -6.06 -24.59
C ALA A 385 11.68 -7.34 -23.90
N GLU A 386 13.00 -7.49 -23.79
CA GLU A 386 13.60 -8.61 -23.05
C GLU A 386 13.44 -8.49 -21.53
N LEU A 387 13.52 -7.27 -20.99
CA LEU A 387 13.37 -6.96 -19.57
C LEU A 387 11.91 -6.89 -19.11
N GLU A 388 10.99 -6.66 -20.05
CA GLU A 388 9.55 -6.67 -19.81
C GLU A 388 9.09 -8.10 -19.51
N GLU A 389 8.58 -8.33 -18.29
CA GLU A 389 8.03 -9.63 -17.94
C GLU A 389 6.66 -9.82 -18.62
N PRO A 390 6.34 -11.00 -19.18
CA PRO A 390 5.05 -11.25 -19.81
C PRO A 390 3.91 -10.97 -18.82
N ALA A 391 3.08 -9.97 -19.12
CA ALA A 391 2.02 -9.58 -18.22
C ALA A 391 0.86 -10.59 -18.28
N THR A 392 0.52 -11.22 -17.15
CA THR A 392 -0.67 -12.08 -17.03
C THR A 392 -1.98 -11.29 -17.03
N ARG A 393 -1.92 -9.96 -16.88
CA ARG A 393 -3.05 -9.02 -16.92
C ARG A 393 -2.63 -7.72 -17.61
N PRO A 394 -3.57 -6.95 -18.19
CA PRO A 394 -3.26 -5.61 -18.70
C PRO A 394 -2.64 -4.71 -17.61
N MET A 395 -1.70 -3.86 -18.02
CA MET A 395 -1.04 -2.90 -17.12
C MET A 395 -2.05 -1.84 -16.64
N THR A 396 -2.23 -1.72 -15.32
CA THR A 396 -3.06 -0.68 -14.70
C THR A 396 -2.18 0.35 -14.01
N LEU A 397 -2.05 1.52 -14.62
CA LEU A 397 -1.24 2.61 -14.09
C LEU A 397 -1.84 3.21 -12.80
N PRO A 398 -1.00 3.72 -11.88
CA PRO A 398 -1.47 4.56 -10.79
C PRO A 398 -2.11 5.84 -11.34
N ALA A 399 -3.08 6.41 -10.60
CA ALA A 399 -3.77 7.62 -11.04
C ALA A 399 -2.82 8.82 -11.11
N HIS A 400 -1.85 8.88 -10.21
CA HIS A 400 -0.83 9.92 -10.14
C HIS A 400 0.42 9.41 -9.42
N LEU A 401 1.54 10.08 -9.64
CA LEU A 401 2.81 9.85 -8.97
C LEU A 401 3.66 11.12 -8.98
N GLU A 402 4.80 11.12 -8.30
CA GLU A 402 5.82 12.17 -8.46
C GLU A 402 7.13 11.56 -8.94
N LEU A 403 7.72 12.18 -9.96
CA LEU A 403 9.06 11.86 -10.44
C LEU A 403 10.03 12.88 -9.88
N CYS A 404 11.02 12.43 -9.10
CA CYS A 404 12.15 13.25 -8.69
C CYS A 404 13.30 13.03 -9.67
N ALA A 405 13.86 14.13 -10.17
CA ALA A 405 14.94 14.07 -11.13
C ALA A 405 15.88 15.27 -11.03
N ARG A 406 17.09 15.12 -11.52
CA ARG A 406 18.07 16.20 -11.72
C ARG A 406 18.17 16.53 -13.20
N ILE A 407 18.37 17.81 -13.55
CA ILE A 407 18.61 18.23 -14.93
C ILE A 407 20.09 18.56 -15.08
N ASP A 408 20.74 17.89 -16.02
CA ASP A 408 22.13 18.14 -16.37
C ASP A 408 22.19 18.92 -17.67
N SER A 409 22.57 20.20 -17.61
CA SER A 409 22.73 21.07 -18.77
C SER A 409 23.75 22.18 -18.48
N PRO A 410 24.66 22.48 -19.44
CA PRO A 410 25.76 23.43 -19.24
C PRO A 410 25.29 24.88 -19.10
N SER A 411 24.13 25.24 -19.66
CA SER A 411 23.61 26.61 -19.61
C SER A 411 22.10 26.64 -19.81
N LEU A 412 21.49 27.79 -19.49
CA LEU A 412 20.06 28.01 -19.71
C LEU A 412 19.70 27.95 -21.21
N ASP A 413 20.60 28.42 -22.08
CA ASP A 413 20.43 28.37 -23.54
C ASP A 413 20.49 26.93 -24.08
N ALA A 414 21.44 26.13 -23.58
CA ALA A 414 21.53 24.70 -23.90
C ALA A 414 20.28 23.94 -23.44
N LEU A 415 19.78 24.23 -22.24
CA LEU A 415 18.51 23.68 -21.77
C LEU A 415 17.35 24.07 -22.70
N GLY A 416 17.32 25.32 -23.17
CA GLY A 416 16.31 25.85 -24.08
C GLY A 416 16.34 25.23 -25.48
N SER A 417 17.53 24.88 -26.00
CA SER A 417 17.69 24.15 -27.26
C SER A 417 17.43 22.64 -27.13
N GLY A 418 17.24 22.15 -25.89
CA GLY A 418 17.02 20.75 -25.59
C GLY A 418 18.30 19.95 -25.34
N GLU A 419 19.45 20.59 -25.22
CA GLU A 419 20.69 19.95 -24.79
C GLU A 419 20.71 19.79 -23.26
N PHE A 420 20.09 18.71 -22.79
CA PHE A 420 20.10 18.33 -21.38
C PHE A 420 20.01 16.81 -21.20
N ARG A 421 20.37 16.33 -20.01
CA ARG A 421 20.01 14.99 -19.52
C ARG A 421 19.06 15.12 -18.34
N LEU A 422 18.07 14.24 -18.28
CA LEU A 422 17.21 14.09 -17.11
C LEU A 422 17.66 12.86 -16.33
N VAL A 423 18.12 13.02 -15.10
CA VAL A 423 18.63 11.92 -14.27
C VAL A 423 17.61 11.60 -13.20
N VAL A 424 16.98 10.42 -13.29
CA VAL A 424 15.98 9.98 -12.31
C VAL A 424 16.68 9.71 -10.97
N THR A 425 16.18 10.32 -9.90
CA THR A 425 16.70 10.13 -8.54
C THR A 425 15.77 9.27 -7.69
N SER A 426 14.45 9.45 -7.84
CA SER A 426 13.44 8.60 -7.21
C SER A 426 12.07 8.75 -7.88
N VAL A 427 11.19 7.77 -7.65
CA VAL A 427 9.75 7.87 -7.99
C VAL A 427 8.94 7.67 -6.72
N SER A 428 8.05 8.61 -6.43
CA SER A 428 7.12 8.54 -5.30
C SER A 428 5.80 7.91 -5.71
N ARG A 429 5.23 7.17 -4.76
CA ARG A 429 4.05 6.33 -4.93
C ARG A 429 2.74 7.08 -5.29
N SER A 430 2.67 8.36 -5.02
CA SER A 430 1.50 9.21 -5.26
C SER A 430 1.91 10.68 -5.29
N ALA A 431 1.04 11.54 -5.82
CA ALA A 431 1.21 12.98 -5.71
C ALA A 431 1.11 13.45 -4.25
N GLY A 432 1.78 14.55 -3.91
CA GLY A 432 1.82 15.13 -2.57
C GLY A 432 2.83 14.50 -1.62
N VAL A 433 3.47 13.39 -1.99
CA VAL A 433 4.37 12.67 -1.08
C VAL A 433 5.59 13.52 -0.74
N VAL A 434 6.24 14.10 -1.74
CA VAL A 434 7.44 14.92 -1.58
C VAL A 434 7.06 16.39 -1.39
N ILE A 435 6.08 16.90 -2.15
CA ILE A 435 5.72 18.32 -2.11
C ILE A 435 4.88 18.70 -0.88
N GLY A 436 4.16 17.76 -0.26
CA GLY A 436 3.14 18.06 0.77
C GLY A 436 3.66 18.87 1.96
N ARG A 437 4.79 18.46 2.55
CA ARG A 437 5.46 19.22 3.64
C ARG A 437 5.86 20.64 3.24
N SER A 438 6.05 20.89 1.94
CA SER A 438 6.48 22.19 1.42
C SER A 438 5.30 23.12 1.13
N LEU A 439 4.08 22.60 0.97
CA LEU A 439 2.89 23.41 0.66
C LEU A 439 2.66 24.55 1.67
N PRO A 440 2.81 24.38 2.99
CA PRO A 440 2.65 25.47 3.96
C PRO A 440 3.67 26.63 3.81
N LEU A 441 4.68 26.49 2.96
CA LEU A 441 5.66 27.56 2.66
C LEU A 441 5.22 28.43 1.47
N LEU A 442 4.31 27.90 0.66
CA LEU A 442 3.83 28.51 -0.57
C LEU A 442 2.60 29.38 -0.29
N ASP A 443 2.35 30.37 -1.14
CA ASP A 443 1.10 31.13 -1.07
C ASP A 443 -0.09 30.34 -1.65
N GLU A 444 -1.31 30.79 -1.41
CA GLU A 444 -2.53 30.08 -1.82
C GLU A 444 -2.59 29.80 -3.32
N HIS A 445 -2.13 30.74 -4.16
CA HIS A 445 -2.12 30.58 -5.61
C HIS A 445 -1.12 29.50 -6.06
N GLU A 446 0.08 29.50 -5.48
CA GLU A 446 1.09 28.46 -5.72
C GLU A 446 0.62 27.09 -5.23
N GLN A 447 -0.04 27.02 -4.07
CA GLN A 447 -0.63 25.79 -3.55
C GLN A 447 -1.70 25.25 -4.50
N GLU A 448 -2.59 26.11 -4.99
CA GLU A 448 -3.64 25.74 -5.95
C GLU A 448 -3.03 25.26 -7.28
N MET A 449 -2.00 25.94 -7.79
CA MET A 449 -1.29 25.54 -9.01
C MET A 449 -0.74 24.11 -8.93
N LEU A 450 -0.22 23.71 -7.77
CA LEU A 450 0.37 22.39 -7.55
C LEU A 450 -0.67 21.31 -7.25
N THR A 451 -1.83 21.67 -6.70
CA THR A 451 -2.82 20.72 -6.20
C THR A 451 -4.07 20.58 -7.06
N ALA A 452 -4.53 21.62 -7.75
CA ALA A 452 -5.74 21.58 -8.59
C ALA A 452 -5.70 20.48 -9.68
N PRO A 453 -4.58 20.23 -10.39
CA PRO A 453 -4.50 19.13 -11.36
C PRO A 453 -4.71 17.74 -10.74
N LEU A 454 -4.46 17.59 -9.43
CA LEU A 454 -4.63 16.33 -8.70
C LEU A 454 -6.08 16.09 -8.35
N VAL A 455 -6.77 17.11 -7.85
CA VAL A 455 -8.19 17.03 -7.47
C VAL A 455 -9.07 16.74 -8.69
N GLY A 456 -8.77 17.35 -9.84
CA GLY A 456 -9.50 17.13 -11.10
C GLY A 456 -9.28 15.77 -11.76
N ALA A 457 -8.26 15.00 -11.35
CA ALA A 457 -8.00 13.65 -11.88
C ALA A 457 -8.83 12.55 -11.19
N THR A 458 -9.70 12.92 -10.25
CA THR A 458 -10.50 11.99 -9.44
C THR A 458 -11.74 11.51 -10.22
N ARG A 459 -12.17 10.27 -9.96
CA ARG A 459 -13.23 9.59 -10.74
C ARG A 459 -14.61 9.91 -10.18
N GLU A 460 -15.62 9.97 -11.06
CA GLU A 460 -17.03 9.97 -10.64
C GLU A 460 -17.30 8.78 -9.69
N ARG A 461 -17.87 9.05 -8.51
CA ARG A 461 -18.24 8.07 -7.45
C ARG A 461 -17.08 7.43 -6.66
N VAL A 462 -15.88 7.99 -6.72
CA VAL A 462 -14.80 7.70 -5.76
C VAL A 462 -14.55 8.95 -4.93
N LEU A 463 -14.55 8.80 -3.61
CA LEU A 463 -14.25 9.87 -2.66
C LEU A 463 -12.73 9.89 -2.39
N PRO A 464 -11.96 10.84 -2.95
CA PRO A 464 -10.58 11.05 -2.53
C PRO A 464 -10.59 11.58 -1.09
N ALA A 465 -9.76 10.99 -0.22
CA ALA A 465 -9.69 11.45 1.17
C ALA A 465 -8.24 11.51 1.66
N GLN A 466 -7.85 12.66 2.20
CA GLN A 466 -6.50 12.88 2.71
C GLN A 466 -6.34 12.11 4.04
N LEU A 467 -5.31 11.30 4.14
CA LEU A 467 -5.04 10.49 5.32
C LEU A 467 -4.24 11.30 6.33
N SER A 468 -4.74 11.43 7.56
CA SER A 468 -4.07 12.12 8.68
C SER A 468 -3.97 11.21 9.89
N PHE A 469 -2.78 11.15 10.49
CA PHE A 469 -2.47 10.32 11.65
C PHE A 469 -1.18 10.79 12.34
N PRO A 470 -1.01 10.52 13.65
CA PRO A 470 0.27 10.71 14.32
C PRO A 470 1.27 9.61 13.91
N PRO A 471 2.56 9.95 13.68
CA PRO A 471 3.58 8.94 13.43
C PRO A 471 3.85 8.09 14.68
N LEU A 472 4.42 6.90 14.49
CA LEU A 472 4.88 6.04 15.58
C LEU A 472 5.95 6.73 16.43
N ASP A 473 6.90 7.42 15.79
CA ASP A 473 7.90 8.24 16.49
C ASP A 473 7.47 9.71 16.44
N PRO A 474 7.11 10.33 17.58
CA PRO A 474 6.70 11.74 17.62
C PRO A 474 7.73 12.70 17.02
N THR A 475 9.03 12.37 17.08
CA THR A 475 10.09 13.20 16.49
C THR A 475 10.04 13.25 14.95
N SER A 476 9.26 12.36 14.32
CA SER A 476 9.03 12.31 12.88
C SER A 476 7.79 13.08 12.44
N ALA A 477 7.02 13.68 13.36
CA ALA A 477 5.75 14.33 13.01
C ALA A 477 5.94 15.50 12.04
N HIS A 478 7.08 16.18 12.05
CA HIS A 478 7.41 17.19 11.02
C HIS A 478 7.25 16.74 9.58
N VAL A 479 7.40 15.44 9.31
CA VAL A 479 7.24 14.91 7.96
C VAL A 479 5.77 14.88 7.55
N THR A 480 4.84 14.71 8.50
CA THR A 480 3.40 14.60 8.22
C THR A 480 2.68 15.95 8.16
N ARG A 481 3.32 17.03 8.64
CA ARG A 481 2.78 18.40 8.75
C ARG A 481 2.56 19.03 7.35
N THR A 482 1.43 18.72 6.74
CA THR A 482 0.97 19.20 5.43
C THR A 482 -0.39 19.90 5.57
N VAL A 483 -0.73 20.84 4.69
CA VAL A 483 -2.08 21.46 4.66
C VAL A 483 -3.16 20.47 4.21
N ASP A 484 -4.43 20.82 4.46
CA ASP A 484 -5.58 20.15 3.86
C ASP A 484 -5.71 20.50 2.38
N VAL A 485 -5.45 19.52 1.51
CA VAL A 485 -5.58 19.65 0.05
C VAL A 485 -6.89 19.07 -0.45
N LEU A 486 -7.40 18.02 0.21
CA LEU A 486 -8.66 17.36 -0.15
C LEU A 486 -9.79 17.78 0.81
N PRO A 487 -11.05 17.81 0.32
CA PRO A 487 -12.19 18.24 1.13
C PRO A 487 -12.56 17.25 2.25
N THR A 488 -12.18 15.98 2.10
CA THR A 488 -12.42 14.93 3.08
C THR A 488 -11.11 14.42 3.67
N VAL A 489 -11.08 14.19 4.99
CA VAL A 489 -9.94 13.63 5.72
C VAL A 489 -10.31 12.29 6.37
N ILE A 490 -9.45 11.28 6.21
CA ILE A 490 -9.48 10.08 7.03
C ILE A 490 -8.61 10.32 8.27
N SER A 491 -9.24 10.40 9.43
CA SER A 491 -8.58 10.68 10.71
C SER A 491 -8.33 9.40 11.51
N LEU A 492 -7.07 9.11 11.84
CA LEU A 492 -6.69 7.96 12.66
C LEU A 492 -6.02 8.41 13.95
N ALA A 493 -6.60 8.08 15.11
CA ALA A 493 -6.01 8.38 16.42
C ALA A 493 -5.65 9.87 16.60
N GLU A 494 -6.56 10.78 16.21
CA GLU A 494 -6.42 12.22 16.37
C GLU A 494 -7.62 12.81 17.10
N HIS A 495 -7.39 13.92 17.82
CA HIS A 495 -8.44 14.79 18.30
C HIS A 495 -8.80 15.82 17.23
N ARG A 496 -10.05 15.86 16.79
CA ARG A 496 -10.56 16.84 15.82
C ARG A 496 -11.85 17.44 16.32
N THR A 497 -11.95 18.76 16.23
CA THR A 497 -13.20 19.48 16.47
C THR A 497 -14.14 19.34 15.27
N THR A 498 -15.43 19.30 15.53
CA THR A 498 -16.49 19.20 14.50
C THR A 498 -16.78 20.53 13.79
N GLU A 499 -16.11 21.61 14.21
CA GLU A 499 -16.34 22.98 13.71
C GLU A 499 -15.55 23.32 12.43
N LYS A 500 -14.49 22.56 12.09
CA LYS A 500 -13.79 22.76 10.82
C LYS A 500 -14.69 22.34 9.65
N ALA A 501 -14.70 23.13 8.58
CA ALA A 501 -15.46 22.86 7.35
C ALA A 501 -15.02 21.57 6.60
N THR A 502 -13.94 20.93 7.04
CA THR A 502 -13.40 19.70 6.47
C THR A 502 -14.24 18.49 6.89
N ASP A 503 -14.68 17.70 5.91
CA ASP A 503 -15.45 16.48 6.15
C ASP A 503 -14.54 15.36 6.69
N VAL A 504 -14.91 14.75 7.83
CA VAL A 504 -14.07 13.75 8.52
C VAL A 504 -14.68 12.35 8.43
N VAL A 505 -13.83 11.36 8.12
CA VAL A 505 -14.15 9.93 8.10
C VAL A 505 -13.20 9.21 9.06
N THR A 506 -13.71 8.26 9.84
CA THR A 506 -12.94 7.46 10.80
C THR A 506 -12.86 5.99 10.37
N PRO A 507 -12.01 5.15 10.99
CA PRO A 507 -11.99 3.71 10.72
C PRO A 507 -13.34 3.00 10.87
N ALA A 508 -14.21 3.50 11.75
CA ALA A 508 -15.54 2.94 11.97
C ALA A 508 -16.49 3.14 10.77
N ASP A 509 -16.24 4.19 9.98
CA ASP A 509 -17.03 4.51 8.78
C ASP A 509 -16.58 3.73 7.54
N LEU A 510 -15.46 2.99 7.65
CA LEU A 510 -14.76 2.38 6.53
C LEU A 510 -14.91 0.85 6.52
N ALA A 511 -15.02 0.29 5.32
CA ALA A 511 -15.02 -1.15 5.09
C ALA A 511 -14.11 -1.52 3.92
N VAL A 512 -13.61 -2.75 3.91
CA VAL A 512 -12.88 -3.35 2.78
C VAL A 512 -13.81 -4.30 2.04
N ALA A 513 -13.72 -4.26 0.72
CA ALA A 513 -14.40 -5.19 -0.18
C ALA A 513 -13.42 -5.67 -1.27
N CYS A 514 -13.81 -6.71 -2.00
CA CYS A 514 -13.02 -7.20 -3.13
C CYS A 514 -13.87 -7.43 -4.38
N ASP A 515 -13.23 -7.30 -5.54
CA ASP A 515 -13.71 -7.75 -6.85
C ASP A 515 -12.62 -8.60 -7.55
N SER A 516 -12.77 -8.85 -8.85
CA SER A 516 -11.78 -9.59 -9.66
C SER A 516 -10.44 -8.86 -9.82
N GLU A 517 -10.46 -7.53 -9.72
CA GLU A 517 -9.29 -6.68 -9.89
C GLU A 517 -8.47 -6.59 -8.61
N GLY A 518 -9.13 -6.51 -7.45
CA GLY A 518 -8.43 -6.52 -6.17
C GLY A 518 -9.30 -6.10 -4.99
N LEU A 519 -8.63 -5.65 -3.94
CA LEU A 519 -9.27 -5.06 -2.75
C LEU A 519 -9.47 -3.56 -2.95
N TYR A 520 -10.55 -3.03 -2.39
CA TYR A 520 -10.82 -1.60 -2.36
C TYR A 520 -11.52 -1.18 -1.06
N LEU A 521 -11.42 0.10 -0.73
CA LEU A 521 -12.03 0.70 0.45
C LEU A 521 -13.39 1.32 0.11
N THR A 522 -14.36 1.22 1.01
CA THR A 522 -15.68 1.83 0.89
C THR A 522 -16.05 2.57 2.17
N ALA A 523 -16.96 3.54 2.04
CA ALA A 523 -17.70 4.13 3.15
C ALA A 523 -19.17 3.67 3.05
N PRO A 524 -19.58 2.58 3.74
CA PRO A 524 -20.88 1.94 3.52
C PRO A 524 -22.07 2.89 3.69
N SER A 525 -22.07 3.71 4.74
CA SER A 525 -23.14 4.68 5.05
C SER A 525 -23.30 5.74 3.96
N ARG A 526 -22.21 6.10 3.28
CA ARG A 526 -22.18 7.07 2.19
C ARG A 526 -22.42 6.43 0.82
N GLY A 527 -22.22 5.12 0.70
CA GLY A 527 -22.38 4.39 -0.56
C GLY A 527 -21.36 4.84 -1.62
N VAL A 528 -20.10 5.04 -1.23
CA VAL A 528 -19.01 5.43 -2.12
C VAL A 528 -17.76 4.58 -1.90
N ARG A 529 -16.92 4.44 -2.93
CA ARG A 529 -15.54 3.96 -2.77
C ARG A 529 -14.69 5.11 -2.21
N VAL A 530 -13.69 4.79 -1.41
CA VAL A 530 -12.79 5.77 -0.81
C VAL A 530 -11.36 5.52 -1.31
N GLU A 531 -10.65 6.57 -1.69
CA GLU A 531 -9.23 6.51 -2.09
C GLU A 531 -8.38 7.31 -1.11
N PRO A 532 -7.76 6.66 -0.11
CA PRO A 532 -6.84 7.30 0.83
C PRO A 532 -5.59 7.87 0.16
N TRP A 533 -5.26 9.13 0.46
CA TRP A 533 -4.04 9.81 0.00
C TRP A 533 -3.19 10.29 1.18
N ALA A 534 -1.96 9.79 1.27
CA ALA A 534 -0.97 10.32 2.22
C ALA A 534 -0.07 11.37 1.53
N MET A 535 -0.30 12.64 1.83
CA MET A 535 0.44 13.79 1.28
C MET A 535 1.76 14.04 2.02
N HIS A 536 2.53 12.98 2.26
CA HIS A 536 3.84 13.08 2.93
C HIS A 536 4.75 11.87 2.72
N ALA A 537 6.06 12.10 2.84
CA ALA A 537 7.12 11.12 2.65
C ALA A 537 7.51 10.36 3.94
N LEU A 538 6.56 10.12 4.84
CA LEU A 538 6.84 9.36 6.06
C LEU A 538 7.17 7.90 5.68
N ASN A 539 8.22 7.35 6.30
CA ASN A 539 8.66 5.99 6.01
C ASN A 539 7.60 4.97 6.45
N LEU A 540 6.99 4.30 5.46
CA LEU A 540 5.88 3.36 5.66
C LEU A 540 6.21 2.20 6.59
N ARG A 541 7.47 1.75 6.67
CA ARG A 541 7.86 0.56 7.45
C ARG A 541 8.32 0.91 8.86
N LYS A 542 8.97 2.08 9.03
CA LYS A 542 9.62 2.46 10.29
C LYS A 542 8.77 3.39 11.16
N HIS A 543 8.09 4.36 10.56
CA HIS A 543 7.48 5.47 11.29
C HIS A 543 5.96 5.57 11.12
N THR A 544 5.38 4.82 10.17
CA THR A 544 3.93 4.84 9.90
C THR A 544 3.20 3.74 10.70
N PRO A 545 2.11 4.07 11.41
CA PRO A 545 1.27 3.06 12.07
C PRO A 545 0.73 2.02 11.07
N PRO A 546 0.62 0.73 11.43
CA PRO A 546 0.17 -0.34 10.54
C PRO A 546 -1.16 -0.08 9.83
N LEU A 547 -2.16 0.48 10.52
CA LEU A 547 -3.45 0.82 9.89
C LEU A 547 -3.30 1.91 8.82
N ALA A 548 -2.52 2.95 9.08
CA ALA A 548 -2.22 3.99 8.11
C ALA A 548 -1.45 3.42 6.90
N ARG A 549 -0.44 2.57 7.15
CA ARG A 549 0.31 1.86 6.11
C ARG A 549 -0.62 1.00 5.25
N PHE A 550 -1.55 0.28 5.87
CA PHE A 550 -2.53 -0.54 5.20
C PHE A 550 -3.39 0.28 4.24
N LEU A 551 -3.94 1.41 4.69
CA LEU A 551 -4.74 2.30 3.84
C LEU A 551 -3.94 2.87 2.66
N ILE A 552 -2.67 3.24 2.89
CA ILE A 552 -1.78 3.76 1.82
C ILE A 552 -1.43 2.68 0.80
N GLU A 553 -1.13 1.46 1.24
CA GLU A 553 -0.73 0.37 0.33
C GLU A 553 -1.93 -0.28 -0.38
N LEU A 554 -3.12 -0.29 0.25
CA LEU A 554 -4.35 -0.87 -0.30
C LEU A 554 -4.74 -0.25 -1.66
N THR A 555 -4.61 1.07 -1.80
CA THR A 555 -4.96 1.78 -3.06
C THR A 555 -4.04 1.41 -4.23
N LEU A 556 -2.82 0.95 -3.91
CA LEU A 556 -1.79 0.57 -4.87
C LEU A 556 -1.69 -0.96 -5.05
N ALA A 557 -2.43 -1.73 -4.25
CA ALA A 557 -2.29 -3.18 -4.12
C ALA A 557 -2.43 -3.93 -5.45
N GLY A 558 -3.42 -3.55 -6.26
CA GLY A 558 -3.73 -4.14 -7.57
C GLY A 558 -3.26 -3.30 -8.77
N ARG A 559 -2.40 -2.30 -8.56
CA ARG A 559 -1.90 -1.42 -9.63
C ARG A 559 -0.43 -1.69 -9.91
N THR A 560 0.01 -1.37 -11.12
CA THR A 560 1.41 -1.37 -11.51
C THR A 560 2.19 -0.42 -10.61
N ARG A 561 3.19 -0.94 -9.90
CA ARG A 561 4.02 -0.12 -9.02
C ARG A 561 5.17 0.50 -9.81
N VAL A 562 4.99 1.77 -10.17
CA VAL A 562 6.06 2.59 -10.74
C VAL A 562 7.01 3.00 -9.61
N THR A 563 8.26 2.56 -9.71
CA THR A 563 9.35 2.91 -8.78
C THR A 563 10.54 3.42 -9.56
N ASP A 564 11.60 3.82 -8.86
CA ASP A 564 12.93 3.88 -9.46
C ASP A 564 13.36 2.51 -10.01
N PHE A 565 14.37 2.51 -10.87
CA PHE A 565 14.80 1.31 -11.59
C PHE A 565 15.42 0.26 -10.64
N ASP A 566 14.78 -0.91 -10.59
CA ASP A 566 15.22 -2.03 -9.75
C ASP A 566 16.16 -2.95 -10.53
N TRP A 567 17.44 -2.96 -10.13
CA TRP A 567 18.45 -3.89 -10.65
C TRP A 567 18.24 -5.35 -10.21
N GLY A 568 17.27 -5.62 -9.33
CA GLY A 568 16.93 -6.97 -8.88
C GLY A 568 18.13 -7.68 -8.27
N ALA A 569 18.35 -8.94 -8.64
CA ALA A 569 19.49 -9.71 -8.16
C ALA A 569 20.85 -9.09 -8.52
N ALA A 570 20.95 -8.33 -9.62
CA ALA A 570 22.18 -7.66 -10.04
C ALA A 570 22.57 -6.51 -9.09
N ALA A 571 21.67 -6.04 -8.22
CA ALA A 571 21.97 -5.00 -7.24
C ALA A 571 23.06 -5.38 -6.23
N ALA A 572 23.49 -6.65 -6.14
CA ALA A 572 24.63 -7.07 -5.33
C ALA A 572 26.00 -6.97 -6.04
N LEU A 573 26.03 -6.73 -7.35
CA LEU A 573 27.26 -6.73 -8.13
C LEU A 573 28.21 -5.58 -7.75
N PRO A 574 29.55 -5.78 -7.84
CA PRO A 574 30.55 -4.75 -7.57
C PRO A 574 30.46 -3.52 -8.47
N PHE A 575 29.92 -3.68 -9.68
CA PHE A 575 29.74 -2.62 -10.64
C PHE A 575 28.40 -2.78 -11.35
N LEU A 576 27.70 -1.67 -11.57
CA LEU A 576 26.54 -1.57 -12.44
C LEU A 576 26.76 -0.42 -13.42
N PRO A 577 26.52 -0.63 -14.73
CA PRO A 577 26.61 0.44 -15.71
C PRO A 577 25.47 1.44 -15.52
N ARG A 578 25.66 2.64 -16.03
CA ARG A 578 24.57 3.60 -16.24
C ARG A 578 23.58 3.02 -17.25
N LEU A 579 22.28 3.13 -16.96
CA LEU A 579 21.23 2.85 -17.93
C LEU A 579 20.66 4.15 -18.49
N ARG A 580 20.60 4.27 -19.82
CA ARG A 580 20.08 5.46 -20.49
C ARG A 580 19.03 5.12 -21.54
N SER A 581 17.93 5.85 -21.54
CA SER A 581 16.93 5.83 -22.62
C SER A 581 16.79 7.24 -23.18
N GLY A 582 17.23 7.44 -24.43
CA GLY A 582 17.29 8.78 -25.04
C GLY A 582 18.10 9.77 -24.20
N ARG A 583 17.44 10.84 -23.72
CA ARG A 583 18.03 11.89 -22.87
C ARG A 583 17.96 11.56 -21.37
N VAL A 584 17.31 10.47 -20.99
CA VAL A 584 17.02 10.14 -19.60
C VAL A 584 17.99 9.10 -19.08
N VAL A 585 18.70 9.42 -18.00
CA VAL A 585 19.46 8.44 -17.22
C VAL A 585 18.49 7.80 -16.24
N VAL A 586 18.19 6.53 -16.49
CA VAL A 586 17.24 5.71 -15.74
C VAL A 586 17.86 5.21 -14.44
N SER A 587 19.14 4.87 -14.48
CA SER A 587 19.94 4.46 -13.33
C SER A 587 21.38 4.93 -13.54
N ALA A 588 21.98 5.54 -12.52
CA ALA A 588 23.37 6.00 -12.56
C ALA A 588 24.34 4.81 -12.49
N ALA A 589 25.55 4.98 -13.06
CA ALA A 589 26.62 3.99 -12.86
C ALA A 589 26.97 3.91 -11.37
N ARG A 590 27.16 2.68 -10.87
CA ARG A 590 27.34 2.42 -9.44
C ARG A 590 28.48 1.43 -9.20
N TRP A 591 29.31 1.72 -8.21
CA TRP A 591 30.40 0.89 -7.73
C TRP A 591 30.17 0.51 -6.27
N ARG A 592 30.47 -0.74 -5.91
CA ARG A 592 30.45 -1.23 -4.53
C ARG A 592 31.88 -1.62 -4.17
N MET A 593 32.51 -0.77 -3.37
CA MET A 593 33.89 -0.92 -2.90
C MET A 593 33.87 -1.67 -1.57
N ALA A 594 34.54 -2.82 -1.48
CA ALA A 594 34.69 -3.53 -0.22
C ALA A 594 35.79 -2.88 0.61
N ALA A 595 35.62 -2.78 1.93
CA ALA A 595 36.67 -2.27 2.82
C ALA A 595 37.95 -3.13 2.72
N ALA A 596 37.79 -4.44 2.49
CA ALA A 596 38.89 -5.40 2.31
C ALA A 596 39.69 -5.22 1.00
N ASP A 597 39.20 -4.41 0.04
CA ASP A 597 39.95 -4.09 -1.19
C ASP A 597 41.05 -3.06 -0.95
N LEU A 598 41.05 -2.39 0.20
CA LEU A 598 42.02 -1.36 0.59
C LEU A 598 42.78 -1.77 1.86
N PRO A 599 43.97 -1.20 2.11
CA PRO A 599 44.69 -1.39 3.37
C PRO A 599 43.83 -1.04 4.58
N ASP A 600 44.06 -1.73 5.69
CA ASP A 600 43.30 -1.55 6.92
C ASP A 600 43.57 -0.19 7.62
N GLN A 601 43.00 0.00 8.81
CA GLN A 601 43.17 1.24 9.56
C GLN A 601 44.57 1.45 10.12
N ALA A 602 45.39 0.40 10.24
CA ALA A 602 46.76 0.49 10.74
C ALA A 602 47.73 1.02 9.67
N ALA A 603 47.39 0.89 8.39
CA ALA A 603 48.16 1.48 7.30
C ALA A 603 48.24 3.02 7.41
N ASP A 604 49.38 3.60 7.04
CA ASP A 604 49.53 5.05 6.99
C ASP A 604 48.63 5.70 5.89
N TRP A 605 48.60 7.03 5.85
CA TRP A 605 47.79 7.76 4.87
C TRP A 605 48.27 7.52 3.44
N THR A 606 49.57 7.61 3.20
CA THR A 606 50.17 7.52 1.87
C THR A 606 49.92 6.16 1.21
N THR A 607 50.09 5.08 1.97
CA THR A 607 49.85 3.70 1.51
C THR A 607 48.38 3.49 1.17
N TRP A 608 47.48 3.98 2.03
CA TRP A 608 46.05 3.88 1.78
C TRP A 608 45.62 4.70 0.55
N ASP A 609 46.16 5.90 0.38
CA ASP A 609 45.82 6.80 -0.73
C ASP A 609 46.32 6.28 -2.09
N ALA A 610 47.51 5.69 -2.11
CA ALA A 610 48.04 5.02 -3.28
C ALA A 610 47.16 3.82 -3.68
N ALA A 611 46.76 2.99 -2.72
CA ALA A 611 45.87 1.86 -2.97
C ALA A 611 44.48 2.29 -3.48
N LEU A 612 43.92 3.38 -2.95
CA LEU A 612 42.68 3.95 -3.46
C LEU A 612 42.84 4.45 -4.90
N SER A 613 43.94 5.13 -5.20
CA SER A 613 44.25 5.62 -6.56
C SER A 613 44.37 4.48 -7.57
N GLU A 614 45.06 3.39 -7.19
CA GLU A 614 45.18 2.18 -8.01
C GLU A 614 43.81 1.50 -8.19
N TRP A 615 43.04 1.33 -7.12
CA TRP A 615 41.70 0.75 -7.18
C TRP A 615 40.79 1.56 -8.11
N ARG A 616 40.83 2.90 -8.00
CA ARG A 616 40.05 3.82 -8.84
C ARG A 616 40.40 3.65 -10.32
N ALA A 617 41.69 3.60 -10.65
CA ALA A 617 42.17 3.40 -12.01
C ALA A 617 41.72 2.02 -12.55
N ARG A 618 41.94 0.94 -11.79
CA ARG A 618 41.56 -0.43 -12.17
C ARG A 618 40.05 -0.59 -12.37
N ARG A 619 39.23 0.07 -11.56
CA ARG A 619 37.75 -0.04 -11.59
C ARG A 619 37.08 1.08 -12.40
N ARG A 620 37.86 1.98 -13.02
CA ARG A 620 37.38 3.12 -13.84
C ARG A 620 36.37 4.01 -13.10
N LEU A 621 36.56 4.16 -11.79
CA LEU A 621 35.71 5.03 -10.96
C LEU A 621 36.06 6.51 -11.26
N PRO A 622 35.08 7.38 -11.54
CA PRO A 622 35.34 8.80 -11.76
C PRO A 622 35.90 9.48 -10.49
N THR A 623 36.54 10.63 -10.66
CA THR A 623 37.02 11.43 -9.51
C THR A 623 35.85 11.92 -8.64
N ARG A 624 34.77 12.37 -9.27
CA ARG A 624 33.58 12.89 -8.57
C ARG A 624 32.53 11.79 -8.45
N VAL A 625 32.14 11.49 -7.21
CA VAL A 625 31.21 10.41 -6.87
C VAL A 625 30.20 10.88 -5.83
N LEU A 626 29.08 10.18 -5.74
CA LEU A 626 28.13 10.30 -4.64
C LEU A 626 28.32 9.06 -3.74
N LEU A 627 28.70 9.25 -2.49
CA LEU A 627 28.66 8.19 -1.49
C LEU A 627 27.20 8.00 -1.04
N VAL A 628 26.68 6.80 -1.24
CA VAL A 628 25.27 6.45 -1.02
C VAL A 628 25.11 5.57 0.21
N ASP A 629 24.21 5.97 1.09
CA ASP A 629 23.73 5.18 2.24
C ASP A 629 22.21 5.37 2.41
N GLY A 630 21.43 4.40 1.93
CA GLY A 630 19.98 4.55 1.79
C GLY A 630 19.63 5.77 0.93
N ASP A 631 18.78 6.66 1.44
CA ASP A 631 18.39 7.91 0.76
C ASP A 631 19.45 9.03 0.91
N TRP A 632 20.52 8.76 1.64
CA TRP A 632 21.59 9.72 1.88
C TRP A 632 22.62 9.66 0.74
N ARG A 633 22.81 10.79 0.06
CA ARG A 633 23.85 10.96 -0.97
C ARG A 633 24.78 12.08 -0.52
N LEU A 634 26.06 11.75 -0.35
CA LEU A 634 27.12 12.71 -0.02
C LEU A 634 28.04 12.89 -1.24
N PRO A 635 28.09 14.09 -1.84
CA PRO A 635 29.02 14.37 -2.93
C PRO A 635 30.46 14.35 -2.41
N LEU A 636 31.32 13.58 -3.08
CA LEU A 636 32.74 13.50 -2.82
C LEU A 636 33.50 13.82 -4.11
N ASP A 637 34.46 14.71 -3.97
CA ASP A 637 35.49 14.96 -4.97
C ASP A 637 36.80 14.31 -4.52
N LEU A 638 37.14 13.18 -5.11
CA LEU A 638 38.28 12.36 -4.71
C LEU A 638 39.64 12.97 -5.13
N GLU A 639 39.68 14.11 -5.82
CA GLU A 639 40.93 14.87 -5.99
C GLU A 639 41.38 15.55 -4.69
N GLY A 640 40.45 15.85 -3.78
CA GLY A 640 40.76 16.46 -2.48
C GLY A 640 40.98 15.45 -1.35
N ASP A 641 42.07 15.62 -0.60
CA ASP A 641 42.44 14.76 0.53
C ASP A 641 41.33 14.63 1.58
N ALA A 642 40.63 15.73 1.86
CA ALA A 642 39.57 15.76 2.86
C ALA A 642 38.39 14.83 2.51
N HIS A 643 38.02 14.72 1.24
CA HIS A 643 36.95 13.82 0.79
C HIS A 643 37.41 12.37 0.75
N ARG A 644 38.66 12.11 0.39
CA ARG A 644 39.25 10.76 0.52
C ARG A 644 39.30 10.31 1.98
N ALA A 645 39.56 11.22 2.91
CA ALA A 645 39.53 10.93 4.34
C ALA A 645 38.11 10.60 4.84
N LEU A 646 37.08 11.26 4.31
CA LEU A 646 35.68 10.91 4.59
C LEU A 646 35.33 9.51 4.08
N LEU A 647 35.79 9.14 2.88
CA LEU A 647 35.60 7.78 2.36
C LEU A 647 36.30 6.73 3.25
N ARG A 648 37.53 7.02 3.69
CA ARG A 648 38.27 6.16 4.64
C ARG A 648 37.52 5.98 5.95
N GLU A 649 36.96 7.06 6.52
CA GLU A 649 36.16 7.01 7.75
C GLU A 649 34.88 6.18 7.56
N HIS A 650 34.23 6.27 6.40
CA HIS A 650 33.05 5.46 6.09
C HIS A 650 33.39 3.96 6.05
N LEU A 651 34.47 3.58 5.35
CA LEU A 651 34.93 2.19 5.24
C LEU A 651 35.49 1.62 6.54
N ALA A 652 35.93 2.49 7.46
CA ALA A 652 36.33 2.09 8.81
C ALA A 652 35.15 1.56 9.65
N ALA A 653 33.94 2.04 9.39
CA ALA A 653 32.73 1.67 10.13
C ALA A 653 31.81 0.70 9.37
N ASN A 654 32.01 0.55 8.05
CA ASN A 654 31.12 -0.21 7.17
C ASN A 654 31.92 -1.20 6.30
N PRO A 655 31.39 -2.41 6.05
CA PRO A 655 32.08 -3.41 5.24
C PRO A 655 32.21 -2.99 3.76
N TYR A 656 31.43 -2.02 3.30
CA TYR A 656 31.47 -1.52 1.93
C TYR A 656 31.05 -0.05 1.82
N ALA A 657 31.50 0.62 0.76
CA ALA A 657 31.00 1.90 0.29
C ALA A 657 30.26 1.70 -1.04
N VAL A 658 29.05 2.25 -1.17
CA VAL A 658 28.32 2.32 -2.44
C VAL A 658 28.55 3.71 -3.02
N LEU A 659 29.13 3.77 -4.22
CA LEU A 659 29.48 5.00 -4.91
C LEU A 659 28.70 5.08 -6.22
N GLU A 660 27.95 6.15 -6.42
CA GLU A 660 27.35 6.47 -7.73
C GLU A 660 28.21 7.53 -8.42
N GLU A 661 28.14 7.59 -9.75
CA GLU A 661 28.73 8.72 -10.49
C GLU A 661 28.08 10.05 -10.08
N ALA A 662 28.89 11.09 -9.91
CA ALA A 662 28.40 12.44 -9.64
C ALA A 662 28.19 13.24 -10.95
N PRO A 663 27.39 14.34 -10.89
CA PRO A 663 27.40 15.38 -11.91
C PRO A 663 28.78 15.73 -12.45
N ALA A 664 28.88 15.98 -13.75
CA ALA A 664 29.98 16.77 -14.31
C ALA A 664 29.98 18.20 -13.75
N SER A 665 31.10 18.91 -13.84
CA SER A 665 31.25 20.29 -13.34
C SER A 665 30.25 21.26 -13.92
N GLU A 666 30.05 21.23 -15.24
CA GLU A 666 29.06 22.10 -15.89
C GLU A 666 27.62 21.59 -15.79
N ALA A 667 27.35 20.42 -15.21
CA ALA A 667 26.01 19.82 -15.26
C ALA A 667 24.92 20.70 -14.62
N ALA A 668 25.28 21.49 -13.60
CA ALA A 668 24.36 22.44 -12.96
C ALA A 668 24.47 23.87 -13.53
N GLY A 669 25.12 24.07 -14.68
CA GLY A 669 25.39 25.40 -15.24
C GLY A 669 24.12 26.17 -15.60
N TRP A 670 23.05 25.48 -16.03
CA TRP A 670 21.73 26.11 -16.23
C TRP A 670 21.11 26.68 -14.95
N PHE A 671 21.58 26.22 -13.78
CA PHE A 671 21.09 26.59 -12.44
C PHE A 671 22.17 27.33 -11.63
N ASP A 672 23.01 28.13 -12.31
CA ASP A 672 24.14 28.88 -11.73
C ASP A 672 25.10 28.02 -10.89
N GLY A 673 25.31 26.77 -11.30
CA GLY A 673 26.17 25.81 -10.62
C GLY A 673 25.58 25.24 -9.32
N ARG A 674 24.34 25.58 -8.95
CA ARG A 674 23.71 25.10 -7.72
C ARG A 674 23.15 23.69 -7.91
N ALA A 675 23.42 22.81 -6.94
CA ALA A 675 22.79 21.50 -6.90
C ALA A 675 21.27 21.65 -6.75
N HIS A 676 20.51 20.88 -7.54
CA HIS A 676 19.06 20.95 -7.58
C HIS A 676 18.45 19.58 -7.85
N GLU A 677 17.18 19.45 -7.50
CA GLU A 677 16.31 18.34 -7.87
C GLU A 677 14.94 18.94 -8.20
N ILE A 678 14.32 18.46 -9.27
CA ILE A 678 12.96 18.80 -9.67
C ILE A 678 12.03 17.67 -9.24
N VAL A 679 10.82 18.05 -8.80
CA VAL A 679 9.75 17.12 -8.50
C VAL A 679 8.63 17.38 -9.49
N VAL A 680 8.36 16.42 -10.37
CA VAL A 680 7.33 16.52 -11.41
C VAL A 680 6.16 15.65 -11.02
N THR A 681 5.05 16.29 -10.70
CA THR A 681 3.78 15.63 -10.43
C THR A 681 3.13 15.19 -11.74
N LEU A 682 2.81 13.90 -11.84
CA LEU A 682 2.27 13.27 -13.04
C LEU A 682 0.91 12.66 -12.74
N ALA A 683 -0.04 12.81 -13.65
CA ALA A 683 -1.37 12.20 -13.57
C ALA A 683 -1.66 11.40 -14.86
N ALA A 684 -2.27 10.22 -14.71
CA ALA A 684 -2.68 9.40 -15.84
C ALA A 684 -3.93 10.00 -16.49
N ARG A 685 -3.92 10.20 -17.83
CA ARG A 685 -5.09 10.72 -18.58
C ARG A 685 -6.24 9.72 -18.67
N ASN A 686 -5.92 8.42 -18.73
CA ASN A 686 -6.87 7.31 -18.74
C ASN A 686 -6.33 6.21 -17.82
N PRO A 687 -6.45 6.33 -16.49
CA PRO A 687 -6.08 5.24 -15.60
C PRO A 687 -7.06 4.10 -15.86
N HIS A 688 -6.68 3.12 -16.71
CA HIS A 688 -7.53 2.02 -17.13
C HIS A 688 -8.11 1.24 -15.94
N SER A 689 -9.42 1.39 -15.74
CA SER A 689 -10.45 0.34 -15.66
C SER A 689 -11.76 1.10 -15.43
N PRO A 690 -12.84 0.89 -16.22
CA PRO A 690 -14.15 1.36 -15.80
C PRO A 690 -14.39 0.71 -14.44
N ALA A 691 -14.39 1.50 -13.36
CA ALA A 691 -14.76 0.97 -12.05
C ALA A 691 -16.12 0.28 -12.27
N PRO A 692 -16.24 -1.03 -12.00
CA PRO A 692 -17.53 -1.69 -12.15
C PRO A 692 -18.56 -0.84 -11.42
N LYS A 693 -19.67 -0.54 -12.10
CA LYS A 693 -20.68 0.41 -11.63
C LYS A 693 -20.92 0.11 -10.15
N PHE A 694 -20.46 1.00 -9.28
CA PHE A 694 -20.71 0.86 -7.85
C PHE A 694 -22.22 0.93 -7.69
N ARG A 695 -22.86 -0.24 -7.57
CA ARG A 695 -24.24 -0.32 -7.15
C ARG A 695 -24.19 -0.17 -5.65
N ARG A 696 -24.95 0.80 -5.14
CA ARG A 696 -25.26 0.93 -3.73
C ARG A 696 -25.83 -0.43 -3.33
N VAL A 697 -25.08 -1.22 -2.57
CA VAL A 697 -25.63 -2.39 -1.87
C VAL A 697 -25.69 -2.00 -0.40
N PRO A 698 -26.72 -1.26 0.04
CA PRO A 698 -27.00 -1.16 1.46
C PRO A 698 -27.14 -2.57 2.03
N GLY A 699 -26.51 -2.86 3.18
CA GLY A 699 -26.89 -4.01 4.00
C GLY A 699 -26.11 -5.32 3.83
N ARG A 700 -24.94 -5.35 3.18
CA ARG A 700 -24.03 -6.52 3.22
C ARG A 700 -22.72 -6.22 3.94
N VAL A 701 -22.82 -5.50 5.05
CA VAL A 701 -21.71 -5.36 6.01
C VAL A 701 -21.71 -6.63 6.85
N VAL A 702 -20.63 -7.39 6.77
CA VAL A 702 -20.48 -8.67 7.47
C VAL A 702 -19.45 -8.51 8.57
N ALA A 703 -19.85 -8.74 9.82
CA ALA A 703 -18.91 -8.88 10.91
C ALA A 703 -18.27 -10.29 10.85
N PRO A 704 -16.92 -10.41 10.78
CA PRO A 704 -16.25 -11.71 10.67
C PRO A 704 -16.59 -12.70 11.79
N ARG A 705 -16.90 -12.18 12.98
CA ARG A 705 -17.27 -12.96 14.17
C ARG A 705 -18.61 -13.67 14.04
N GLU A 706 -19.50 -13.13 13.22
CA GLU A 706 -20.85 -13.66 12.96
C GLU A 706 -20.91 -14.37 11.59
N HIS A 707 -19.78 -14.44 10.89
CA HIS A 707 -19.68 -15.02 9.56
C HIS A 707 -19.08 -16.41 9.57
N GLY A 708 -19.85 -17.37 9.06
CA GLY A 708 -19.43 -18.75 8.87
C GLY A 708 -20.34 -19.74 9.59
N LEU A 709 -20.54 -20.89 8.96
CA LEU A 709 -21.31 -22.02 9.45
C LEU A 709 -20.33 -22.98 10.12
N LEU A 710 -20.33 -22.99 11.46
CA LEU A 710 -19.41 -23.79 12.27
C LEU A 710 -19.80 -25.28 12.27
N PRO A 711 -18.82 -26.20 12.26
CA PRO A 711 -19.10 -27.63 12.40
C PRO A 711 -19.78 -27.91 13.75
N GLY A 712 -20.84 -28.72 13.74
CA GLY A 712 -21.59 -29.09 14.94
C GLY A 712 -22.60 -28.07 15.47
N LEU A 713 -22.63 -26.84 14.90
CA LEU A 713 -23.54 -25.76 15.32
C LEU A 713 -24.31 -25.12 14.16
N SER A 714 -24.29 -25.76 12.98
CA SER A 714 -24.93 -25.24 11.77
C SER A 714 -25.57 -26.37 10.97
N PRO A 715 -26.58 -26.07 10.13
CA PRO A 715 -27.29 -27.08 9.37
C PRO A 715 -26.51 -27.47 8.10
N LEU A 716 -25.17 -27.43 8.15
CA LEU A 716 -24.31 -27.70 7.00
C LEU A 716 -23.03 -28.41 7.46
N LEU A 717 -22.81 -29.61 6.95
CA LEU A 717 -21.53 -30.30 7.06
C LEU A 717 -20.65 -29.89 5.87
N PHE A 718 -19.47 -29.37 6.14
CA PHE A 718 -18.45 -29.06 5.14
C PHE A 718 -17.20 -29.90 5.35
N ALA A 719 -16.93 -30.80 4.39
CA ALA A 719 -15.78 -31.69 4.37
C ALA A 719 -14.81 -31.33 3.24
N LYS A 720 -13.52 -31.22 3.58
CA LYS A 720 -12.41 -31.17 2.63
C LYS A 720 -11.86 -32.60 2.46
N LEU A 721 -11.97 -33.16 1.26
CA LEU A 721 -11.53 -34.52 0.95
C LEU A 721 -10.22 -34.47 0.16
N TYR A 722 -9.10 -34.78 0.81
CA TYR A 722 -7.77 -34.70 0.22
C TYR A 722 -7.41 -36.00 -0.51
N GLY A 723 -6.90 -35.87 -1.72
CA GLY A 723 -6.52 -37.00 -2.58
C GLY A 723 -5.89 -36.52 -3.88
N ASP A 724 -5.49 -37.46 -4.73
CA ASP A 724 -4.90 -37.15 -6.04
C ASP A 724 -5.95 -36.51 -6.97
N PRO A 725 -5.67 -35.33 -7.58
CA PRO A 725 -6.61 -34.68 -8.49
C PRO A 725 -7.00 -35.56 -9.69
N GLN A 726 -6.13 -36.48 -10.15
CA GLN A 726 -6.41 -37.41 -11.25
C GLN A 726 -7.38 -38.53 -10.87
N ARG A 727 -7.72 -38.69 -9.59
CA ARG A 727 -8.67 -39.70 -9.09
C ARG A 727 -9.98 -39.10 -8.61
N GLN A 728 -10.11 -37.77 -8.66
CA GLN A 728 -11.34 -37.08 -8.23
C GLN A 728 -12.56 -37.51 -9.04
N ASP A 729 -12.42 -37.75 -10.34
CA ASP A 729 -13.53 -38.18 -11.21
C ASP A 729 -14.07 -39.55 -10.77
N VAL A 730 -13.17 -40.49 -10.43
CA VAL A 730 -13.52 -41.81 -9.89
C VAL A 730 -14.23 -41.68 -8.54
N VAL A 731 -13.67 -40.88 -7.62
CA VAL A 731 -14.29 -40.62 -6.32
C VAL A 731 -15.71 -40.05 -6.48
N LEU A 732 -15.87 -39.08 -7.37
CA LEU A 732 -17.15 -38.42 -7.64
C LEU A 732 -18.16 -39.37 -8.29
N ALA A 733 -17.77 -40.06 -9.36
CA ALA A 733 -18.69 -40.89 -10.15
C ALA A 733 -19.08 -42.20 -9.45
N GLU A 734 -18.13 -42.88 -8.80
CA GLU A 734 -18.33 -44.25 -8.30
C GLU A 734 -18.62 -44.29 -6.79
N HIS A 735 -18.14 -43.30 -6.01
CA HIS A 735 -18.13 -43.41 -4.55
C HIS A 735 -19.01 -42.39 -3.82
N VAL A 736 -19.20 -41.18 -4.36
CA VAL A 736 -20.11 -40.20 -3.76
C VAL A 736 -21.58 -40.65 -3.82
N PRO A 737 -22.10 -41.26 -4.90
CA PRO A 737 -23.46 -41.80 -4.91
C PRO A 737 -23.68 -42.85 -3.80
N ALA A 738 -22.68 -43.71 -3.58
CA ALA A 738 -22.74 -44.73 -2.53
C ALA A 738 -22.74 -44.13 -1.11
N LEU A 739 -22.00 -43.04 -0.88
CA LEU A 739 -22.08 -42.28 0.37
C LEU A 739 -23.49 -41.75 0.58
N LEU A 740 -24.05 -41.10 -0.42
CA LEU A 740 -25.33 -40.42 -0.29
C LEU A 740 -26.51 -41.39 -0.13
N ALA A 741 -26.41 -42.59 -0.70
CA ALA A 741 -27.38 -43.67 -0.51
C ALA A 741 -27.49 -44.13 0.96
N GLU A 742 -26.49 -43.86 1.82
CA GLU A 742 -26.55 -44.16 3.26
C GLU A 742 -27.63 -43.33 4.00
N TRP A 743 -28.18 -42.28 3.38
CA TRP A 743 -29.31 -41.50 3.91
C TRP A 743 -30.69 -42.03 3.50
N GLY A 744 -30.78 -43.07 2.66
CA GLY A 744 -32.06 -43.62 2.21
C GLY A 744 -32.89 -42.62 1.40
N ASP A 745 -34.21 -42.66 1.58
CA ASP A 745 -35.16 -41.79 0.88
C ASP A 745 -35.06 -40.31 1.31
N ASP A 746 -34.52 -40.05 2.51
CA ASP A 746 -34.30 -38.70 3.08
C ASP A 746 -32.93 -38.12 2.70
N GLN A 747 -32.55 -38.24 1.42
CA GLN A 747 -31.25 -37.79 0.95
C GLN A 747 -31.09 -36.27 1.14
N PRO A 748 -30.05 -35.81 1.86
CA PRO A 748 -29.82 -34.38 2.07
C PRO A 748 -29.47 -33.67 0.75
N ARG A 749 -29.73 -32.36 0.68
CA ARG A 749 -29.13 -31.53 -0.39
C ARG A 749 -27.61 -31.53 -0.23
N TRP A 750 -26.89 -31.64 -1.34
CA TRP A 750 -25.44 -31.72 -1.31
C TRP A 750 -24.85 -31.17 -2.61
N TRP A 751 -23.64 -30.64 -2.52
CA TRP A 751 -22.90 -30.21 -3.69
C TRP A 751 -21.41 -30.30 -3.43
N PHE A 752 -20.64 -30.31 -4.52
CA PHE A 752 -19.18 -30.30 -4.43
C PHE A 752 -18.56 -29.21 -5.29
N LEU A 753 -17.29 -28.91 -5.01
CA LEU A 753 -16.39 -28.14 -5.88
C LEU A 753 -15.00 -28.76 -5.81
N ARG A 754 -14.25 -28.75 -6.92
CA ARG A 754 -12.81 -29.00 -6.89
C ARG A 754 -12.08 -27.76 -6.41
N PHE A 755 -11.06 -27.93 -5.58
CA PHE A 755 -10.35 -26.80 -4.99
C PHE A 755 -8.86 -27.07 -4.82
N ARG A 756 -8.08 -25.99 -4.74
CA ARG A 756 -6.66 -26.01 -4.37
C ARG A 756 -6.34 -24.90 -3.39
N GLU A 757 -5.62 -25.24 -2.32
CA GLU A 757 -5.20 -24.32 -1.26
C GLU A 757 -3.77 -24.67 -0.86
N ASP A 758 -2.87 -23.68 -0.83
CA ASP A 758 -1.45 -23.85 -0.48
C ASP A 758 -0.71 -24.99 -1.22
N GLY A 759 -1.11 -25.25 -2.47
CA GLY A 759 -0.54 -26.31 -3.32
C GLY A 759 -1.24 -27.66 -3.21
N GLU A 760 -2.10 -27.87 -2.21
CA GLU A 760 -2.84 -29.11 -2.00
C GLU A 760 -4.18 -29.10 -2.74
N HIS A 761 -4.51 -30.20 -3.42
CA HIS A 761 -5.78 -30.41 -4.11
C HIS A 761 -6.77 -31.20 -3.23
N PHE A 762 -8.03 -30.77 -3.20
CA PHE A 762 -9.09 -31.47 -2.48
C PHE A 762 -10.48 -31.19 -3.08
N LEU A 763 -11.43 -32.07 -2.77
CA LEU A 763 -12.85 -31.84 -3.03
C LEU A 763 -13.48 -31.14 -1.81
N ARG A 764 -14.23 -30.07 -2.06
CA ARG A 764 -15.10 -29.42 -1.07
C ARG A 764 -16.47 -30.05 -1.17
N LEU A 765 -16.81 -30.96 -0.27
CA LEU A 765 -18.13 -31.58 -0.19
C LEU A 765 -18.96 -30.86 0.88
N ARG A 766 -20.17 -30.42 0.52
CA ARG A 766 -21.14 -29.82 1.43
C ARG A 766 -22.42 -30.64 1.46
N ILE A 767 -22.94 -30.89 2.65
CA ILE A 767 -24.16 -31.67 2.90
C ILE A 767 -25.05 -30.86 3.84
N ALA A 768 -26.24 -30.48 3.37
CA ALA A 768 -27.24 -29.78 4.17
C ALA A 768 -27.87 -30.76 5.18
N LEU A 769 -27.78 -30.43 6.46
CA LEU A 769 -28.30 -31.24 7.55
C LEU A 769 -29.75 -30.86 7.85
N SER A 770 -30.49 -31.78 8.46
CA SER A 770 -31.88 -31.56 8.89
C SER A 770 -31.99 -30.55 10.05
N GLY A 771 -30.92 -30.35 10.80
CA GLY A 771 -30.86 -29.46 11.95
C GLY A 771 -29.44 -29.03 12.29
N SER A 772 -29.34 -28.06 13.19
CA SER A 772 -28.06 -27.53 13.71
C SER A 772 -27.61 -28.24 14.99
N GLU A 773 -28.30 -29.28 15.45
CA GLU A 773 -27.92 -29.97 16.69
C GLU A 773 -26.59 -30.73 16.52
N PRO A 774 -25.72 -30.73 17.55
CA PRO A 774 -24.44 -31.45 17.50
C PRO A 774 -24.56 -32.94 17.21
N ALA A 775 -25.66 -33.58 17.62
CA ALA A 775 -25.91 -34.99 17.36
C ALA A 775 -26.10 -35.29 15.87
N VAL A 776 -26.85 -34.43 15.15
CA VAL A 776 -27.10 -34.56 13.71
C VAL A 776 -25.79 -34.42 12.93
N PHE A 777 -24.97 -33.42 13.29
CA PHE A 777 -23.64 -33.27 12.70
C PHE A 777 -22.74 -34.47 13.01
N GLY A 778 -22.73 -34.94 14.26
CA GLY A 778 -21.92 -36.08 14.70
C GLY A 778 -22.22 -37.35 13.92
N GLU A 779 -23.51 -37.64 13.68
CA GLU A 779 -23.93 -38.77 12.87
C GLU A 779 -23.47 -38.64 11.41
N ALA A 780 -23.72 -37.48 10.78
CA ALA A 780 -23.33 -37.23 9.40
C ALA A 780 -21.79 -37.27 9.22
N ALA A 781 -21.03 -36.67 10.15
CA ALA A 781 -19.58 -36.71 10.15
C ALA A 781 -19.03 -38.12 10.37
N GLY A 782 -19.70 -38.94 11.20
CA GLY A 782 -19.42 -40.36 11.36
C GLY A 782 -19.57 -41.14 10.06
N ARG A 783 -20.69 -40.96 9.35
CA ARG A 783 -20.95 -41.58 8.03
C ARG A 783 -19.86 -41.20 7.01
N VAL A 784 -19.58 -39.90 6.87
CA VAL A 784 -18.51 -39.40 5.97
C VAL A 784 -17.15 -39.97 6.36
N SER A 785 -16.81 -40.01 7.65
CA SER A 785 -15.51 -40.53 8.12
C SER A 785 -15.36 -42.04 7.85
N ALA A 786 -16.41 -42.82 8.08
CA ALA A 786 -16.43 -44.26 7.77
C ALA A 786 -16.27 -44.50 6.26
N TRP A 787 -16.95 -43.70 5.42
CA TRP A 787 -16.79 -43.72 3.97
C TRP A 787 -15.36 -43.36 3.53
N VAL A 788 -14.78 -42.29 4.07
CA VAL A 788 -13.39 -41.91 3.78
C VAL A 788 -12.41 -43.01 4.21
N ALA A 789 -12.63 -43.68 5.35
CA ALA A 789 -11.79 -44.80 5.78
C ALA A 789 -11.80 -45.95 4.77
N ARG A 790 -12.92 -46.22 4.09
CA ARG A 790 -12.98 -47.18 2.98
C ARG A 790 -12.16 -46.69 1.79
N LEU A 791 -12.31 -45.44 1.37
CA LEU A 791 -11.55 -44.87 0.24
C LEU A 791 -10.04 -44.76 0.49
N ARG A 792 -9.62 -44.55 1.74
CA ARG A 792 -8.20 -44.60 2.13
C ARG A 792 -7.61 -45.99 1.93
N ARG A 793 -8.35 -47.06 2.28
CA ARG A 793 -7.92 -48.44 2.02
C ARG A 793 -7.84 -48.78 0.52
N LEU A 794 -8.64 -48.11 -0.31
CA LEU A 794 -8.58 -48.20 -1.77
C LEU A 794 -7.52 -47.29 -2.40
N GLY A 795 -6.80 -46.46 -1.62
CA GLY A 795 -5.80 -45.53 -2.13
C GLY A 795 -6.36 -44.32 -2.89
N LEU A 796 -7.65 -44.01 -2.73
CA LEU A 796 -8.34 -42.93 -3.46
C LEU A 796 -8.34 -41.60 -2.70
N LEU A 797 -8.36 -41.65 -1.37
CA LEU A 797 -8.26 -40.47 -0.51
C LEU A 797 -7.14 -40.65 0.52
N ARG A 798 -6.56 -39.55 0.96
CA ARG A 798 -5.53 -39.49 2.01
C ARG A 798 -6.13 -39.10 3.36
N GLU A 799 -7.01 -38.11 3.37
CA GLU A 799 -7.46 -37.41 4.58
C GLU A 799 -8.82 -36.73 4.37
N VAL A 800 -9.57 -36.54 5.47
CA VAL A 800 -10.74 -35.66 5.53
C VAL A 800 -10.59 -34.65 6.66
N ALA A 801 -10.94 -33.40 6.39
CA ALA A 801 -11.04 -32.35 7.40
C ALA A 801 -12.44 -31.72 7.37
N PHE A 802 -13.08 -31.60 8.53
CA PHE A 802 -14.31 -30.84 8.69
C PHE A 802 -13.98 -29.40 9.06
N GLY A 803 -14.56 -28.43 8.36
CA GLY A 803 -14.23 -27.01 8.55
C GLY A 803 -15.45 -26.11 8.58
N THR A 804 -15.22 -24.84 8.90
CA THR A 804 -16.25 -23.79 8.78
C THR A 804 -16.54 -23.51 7.31
N SER A 805 -17.83 -23.50 6.95
CA SER A 805 -18.26 -23.08 5.60
C SER A 805 -18.62 -21.60 5.62
N PHE A 806 -18.08 -20.81 4.68
CA PHE A 806 -18.40 -19.38 4.55
C PHE A 806 -19.39 -19.18 3.40
N PRO A 807 -20.64 -18.76 3.68
CA PRO A 807 -21.61 -18.44 2.64
C PRO A 807 -21.16 -17.24 1.80
N GLU A 808 -21.09 -17.39 0.48
CA GLU A 808 -20.68 -16.32 -0.44
C GLU A 808 -21.84 -15.36 -0.75
N ILE A 809 -22.38 -14.72 0.29
CA ILE A 809 -23.61 -13.92 0.17
C ILE A 809 -23.48 -12.75 -0.81
N GLY A 810 -22.28 -12.19 -0.97
CA GLY A 810 -22.06 -11.10 -1.93
C GLY A 810 -22.11 -11.57 -3.38
N ARG A 811 -21.77 -12.84 -3.65
CA ARG A 811 -21.84 -13.43 -4.99
C ARG A 811 -23.22 -13.96 -5.33
N TRP A 812 -23.82 -14.71 -4.41
CA TRP A 812 -25.04 -15.49 -4.70
C TRP A 812 -26.34 -14.82 -4.25
N GLY A 813 -26.26 -13.76 -3.44
CA GLY A 813 -27.42 -13.20 -2.76
C GLY A 813 -27.49 -13.66 -1.30
N CYS A 814 -28.51 -13.22 -0.59
CA CYS A 814 -28.79 -13.65 0.79
C CYS A 814 -30.22 -14.22 0.89
N GLY A 815 -30.55 -14.88 1.99
CA GLY A 815 -31.88 -15.44 2.23
C GLY A 815 -32.29 -16.43 1.13
N GLU A 816 -33.49 -16.23 0.56
CA GLU A 816 -34.06 -17.07 -0.51
C GLU A 816 -33.16 -17.17 -1.74
N ALA A 817 -32.48 -16.09 -2.12
CA ALA A 817 -31.57 -16.10 -3.27
C ALA A 817 -30.40 -17.07 -3.06
N LEU A 818 -29.82 -17.10 -1.86
CA LEU A 818 -28.74 -18.04 -1.52
C LEU A 818 -29.27 -19.48 -1.49
N ALA A 819 -30.44 -19.70 -0.90
CA ALA A 819 -31.05 -21.03 -0.83
C ALA A 819 -31.37 -21.59 -2.23
N ALA A 820 -31.86 -20.75 -3.14
CA ALA A 820 -32.10 -21.10 -4.54
C ALA A 820 -30.78 -21.34 -5.30
N ALA A 821 -29.73 -20.56 -5.03
CA ALA A 821 -28.40 -20.84 -5.59
C ALA A 821 -27.85 -22.21 -5.12
N GLU A 822 -28.03 -22.56 -3.84
CA GLU A 822 -27.64 -23.88 -3.31
C GLU A 822 -28.45 -25.03 -3.94
N ALA A 823 -29.71 -24.79 -4.30
CA ALA A 823 -30.49 -25.74 -5.10
C ALA A 823 -29.87 -25.94 -6.48
N VAL A 824 -29.48 -24.84 -7.17
CA VAL A 824 -28.74 -24.93 -8.44
C VAL A 824 -27.44 -25.73 -8.28
N PHE A 825 -26.68 -25.50 -7.21
CA PHE A 825 -25.43 -26.25 -6.97
C PHE A 825 -25.66 -27.74 -6.78
N THR A 826 -26.77 -28.09 -6.14
CA THR A 826 -27.17 -29.47 -5.90
C THR A 826 -27.51 -30.15 -7.23
N GLU A 827 -28.40 -29.56 -8.03
CA GLU A 827 -28.79 -30.14 -9.32
C GLU A 827 -27.64 -30.17 -10.33
N ASP A 828 -26.79 -29.13 -10.36
CA ASP A 828 -25.60 -29.11 -11.21
C ASP A 828 -24.58 -30.18 -10.81
N SER A 829 -24.42 -30.44 -9.51
CA SER A 829 -23.58 -31.55 -9.03
C SER A 829 -24.12 -32.91 -9.48
N ARG A 830 -25.44 -33.11 -9.46
CA ARG A 830 -26.08 -34.34 -9.97
C ARG A 830 -25.88 -34.51 -11.48
N VAL A 831 -26.03 -33.44 -12.26
CA VAL A 831 -25.76 -33.48 -13.71
C VAL A 831 -24.31 -33.91 -13.99
N VAL A 832 -23.35 -33.32 -13.27
CA VAL A 832 -21.93 -33.67 -13.46
C VAL A 832 -21.66 -35.13 -13.05
N LEU A 833 -22.21 -35.61 -11.94
CA LEU A 833 -22.04 -37.03 -11.57
C LEU A 833 -22.64 -37.98 -12.60
N ALA A 834 -23.83 -37.67 -13.12
CA ALA A 834 -24.47 -38.48 -14.16
C ALA A 834 -23.64 -38.51 -15.46
N GLN A 835 -22.98 -37.39 -15.80
CA GLN A 835 -22.08 -37.31 -16.95
C GLN A 835 -20.77 -38.08 -16.73
N LEU A 836 -20.19 -38.03 -15.53
CA LEU A 836 -18.95 -38.75 -15.19
C LEU A 836 -19.17 -40.27 -15.06
N ALA A 837 -20.34 -40.70 -14.59
CA ALA A 837 -20.68 -42.13 -14.43
C ALA A 837 -20.92 -42.84 -15.77
N ARG A 838 -21.09 -42.10 -16.87
CA ARG A 838 -21.28 -42.66 -18.21
C ARG A 838 -19.96 -42.63 -18.97
N PRO A 839 -19.53 -43.76 -19.58
CA PRO A 839 -18.41 -43.71 -20.51
C PRO A 839 -18.81 -42.88 -21.74
N THR A 840 -18.12 -41.78 -21.99
CA THR A 840 -18.34 -40.92 -23.16
C THR A 840 -17.04 -40.78 -23.95
N HIS A 841 -17.14 -40.87 -25.28
CA HIS A 841 -16.04 -40.54 -26.20
C HIS A 841 -15.90 -39.03 -26.45
N LEU A 842 -16.77 -38.20 -25.85
CA LEU A 842 -16.74 -36.75 -26.02
C LEU A 842 -15.60 -36.15 -25.19
N HIS A 843 -14.88 -35.21 -25.80
CA HIS A 843 -13.86 -34.46 -25.11
C HIS A 843 -14.48 -33.63 -23.99
N ARG A 844 -13.86 -33.60 -22.81
CA ARG A 844 -14.38 -32.89 -21.62
C ARG A 844 -14.72 -31.41 -21.87
N HIS A 845 -13.92 -30.71 -22.68
CA HIS A 845 -14.19 -29.30 -23.05
C HIS A 845 -15.46 -29.13 -23.89
N VAL A 846 -15.84 -30.15 -24.68
CA VAL A 846 -17.09 -30.16 -25.44
C VAL A 846 -18.27 -30.28 -24.48
N LEU A 847 -18.20 -31.21 -23.53
CA LEU A 847 -19.24 -31.38 -22.51
C LEU A 847 -19.40 -30.13 -21.63
N ALA A 848 -18.31 -29.47 -21.27
CA ALA A 848 -18.35 -28.19 -20.56
C ALA A 848 -19.02 -27.09 -21.40
N ALA A 849 -18.66 -26.98 -22.68
CA ALA A 849 -19.26 -26.00 -23.59
C ALA A 849 -20.77 -26.21 -23.80
N VAL A 850 -21.20 -27.47 -23.93
CA VAL A 850 -22.61 -27.86 -23.99
C VAL A 850 -23.35 -27.41 -22.73
N ASN A 851 -22.82 -27.73 -21.56
CA ASN A 851 -23.43 -27.33 -20.30
C ASN A 851 -23.44 -25.80 -20.12
N PHE A 852 -22.42 -25.08 -20.57
CA PHE A 852 -22.42 -23.62 -20.54
C PHE A 852 -23.53 -23.02 -21.39
N ALA A 853 -23.74 -23.54 -22.60
CA ALA A 853 -24.86 -23.15 -23.44
C ALA A 853 -26.21 -23.46 -22.76
N ALA A 854 -26.38 -24.67 -22.22
CA ALA A 854 -27.60 -25.06 -21.52
C ALA A 854 -27.89 -24.18 -20.30
N ILE A 855 -26.90 -23.92 -19.45
CA ILE A 855 -27.02 -23.03 -18.29
C ILE A 855 -27.39 -21.61 -18.71
N ALA A 856 -26.74 -21.06 -19.75
CA ALA A 856 -27.03 -19.72 -20.23
C ALA A 856 -28.46 -19.61 -20.80
N VAL A 857 -28.92 -20.62 -21.54
CA VAL A 857 -30.29 -20.68 -22.08
C VAL A 857 -31.32 -20.79 -20.96
N ALA A 858 -31.16 -21.74 -20.04
CA ALA A 858 -32.09 -21.94 -18.93
C ALA A 858 -32.14 -20.72 -18.01
N PHE A 859 -30.98 -20.17 -17.64
CA PHE A 859 -30.90 -18.98 -16.80
C PHE A 859 -31.48 -17.75 -17.50
N THR A 860 -31.37 -17.58 -18.82
CA THR A 860 -31.97 -16.42 -19.51
C THR A 860 -33.44 -16.63 -19.91
N GLY A 861 -33.93 -17.85 -19.79
CA GLY A 861 -35.29 -18.26 -20.15
C GLY A 861 -35.56 -18.33 -21.65
N HIS A 862 -34.61 -17.94 -22.51
CA HIS A 862 -34.79 -17.91 -23.96
C HIS A 862 -33.49 -18.26 -24.69
N VAL A 863 -33.56 -19.18 -25.66
CA VAL A 863 -32.40 -19.67 -26.43
C VAL A 863 -31.60 -18.53 -27.06
N ARG A 864 -32.28 -17.58 -27.71
CA ARG A 864 -31.63 -16.44 -28.38
C ARG A 864 -30.92 -15.52 -27.39
N THR A 865 -31.53 -15.25 -26.23
CA THR A 865 -30.93 -14.40 -25.20
C THR A 865 -29.70 -15.05 -24.59
N GLY A 866 -29.74 -16.35 -24.29
CA GLY A 866 -28.58 -17.09 -23.77
C GLY A 866 -27.43 -17.16 -24.77
N ALA A 867 -27.73 -17.44 -26.04
CA ALA A 867 -26.73 -17.42 -27.11
C ALA A 867 -26.10 -16.02 -27.28
N GLN A 868 -26.92 -14.97 -27.29
CA GLN A 868 -26.44 -13.60 -27.39
C GLN A 868 -25.58 -13.21 -26.18
N TRP A 869 -25.96 -13.63 -24.97
CA TRP A 869 -25.18 -13.38 -23.77
C TRP A 869 -23.76 -13.94 -23.89
N LEU A 870 -23.61 -15.19 -24.36
CA LEU A 870 -22.29 -15.80 -24.61
C LEU A 870 -21.48 -15.01 -25.67
N ILE A 871 -22.15 -14.44 -26.68
CA ILE A 871 -21.54 -13.61 -27.73
C ILE A 871 -21.14 -12.21 -27.20
N ASP A 872 -21.76 -11.71 -26.15
CA ASP A 872 -21.44 -10.38 -25.64
C ASP A 872 -20.41 -10.43 -24.50
N HIS A 873 -20.42 -11.50 -23.71
CA HIS A 873 -19.66 -11.58 -22.44
C HIS A 873 -18.41 -12.48 -22.49
N VAL A 874 -18.30 -13.41 -23.44
CA VAL A 874 -17.12 -14.29 -23.56
C VAL A 874 -16.09 -13.70 -24.53
N PRO A 875 -14.78 -13.69 -24.24
CA PRO A 875 -13.77 -13.20 -25.19
C PRO A 875 -13.79 -13.91 -26.56
N ALA A 876 -13.50 -13.17 -27.63
CA ALA A 876 -13.53 -13.67 -29.00
C ALA A 876 -12.33 -14.57 -29.40
N ARG A 877 -11.33 -14.72 -28.53
CA ARG A 877 -10.12 -15.52 -28.78
C ARG A 877 -9.87 -16.47 -27.61
N ALA A 878 -9.51 -17.70 -27.93
CA ALA A 878 -9.00 -18.66 -26.95
C ALA A 878 -7.57 -18.29 -26.53
N PRO A 879 -7.17 -18.58 -25.28
CA PRO A 879 -5.79 -18.36 -24.82
C PRO A 879 -4.78 -19.34 -25.44
N ALA A 880 -5.26 -20.46 -25.99
CA ALA A 880 -4.45 -21.51 -26.60
C ALA A 880 -5.08 -22.05 -27.89
N VAL A 881 -4.28 -22.74 -28.70
CA VAL A 881 -4.75 -23.39 -29.93
C VAL A 881 -5.68 -24.54 -29.58
N VAL A 882 -6.92 -24.48 -30.08
CA VAL A 882 -7.92 -25.54 -29.87
C VAL A 882 -7.84 -26.56 -31.00
N PRO A 883 -7.73 -27.87 -30.72
CA PRO A 883 -7.73 -28.90 -31.75
C PRO A 883 -8.99 -28.85 -32.63
N ARG A 884 -8.83 -28.99 -33.95
CA ARG A 884 -9.93 -28.85 -34.91
C ARG A 884 -11.08 -29.84 -34.65
N SER A 885 -10.78 -31.07 -34.24
CA SER A 885 -11.77 -32.07 -33.87
C SER A 885 -12.66 -31.62 -32.70
N VAL A 886 -12.05 -31.08 -31.64
CA VAL A 886 -12.75 -30.55 -30.45
C VAL A 886 -13.60 -29.34 -30.83
N PHE A 887 -13.06 -28.44 -31.65
CA PHE A 887 -13.78 -27.27 -32.14
C PHE A 887 -15.04 -27.65 -32.94
N THR A 888 -14.91 -28.53 -33.93
CA THR A 888 -16.04 -28.97 -34.77
C THR A 888 -17.08 -29.73 -33.95
N GLN A 889 -16.64 -30.56 -33.00
CA GLN A 889 -17.54 -31.31 -32.13
C GLN A 889 -18.32 -30.38 -31.19
N ALA A 890 -17.67 -29.37 -30.58
CA ALA A 890 -18.33 -28.37 -29.76
C ALA A 890 -19.34 -27.52 -30.55
N GLN A 891 -18.96 -27.05 -31.74
CA GLN A 891 -19.84 -26.26 -32.60
C GLN A 891 -21.14 -27.01 -32.95
N ARG A 892 -21.06 -28.34 -33.15
CA ARG A 892 -22.22 -29.18 -33.47
C ARG A 892 -23.05 -29.54 -32.23
N LEU A 893 -22.41 -29.93 -31.13
CA LEU A 893 -23.11 -30.52 -29.98
C LEU A 893 -23.58 -29.49 -28.94
N ALA A 894 -22.92 -28.33 -28.83
CA ALA A 894 -23.35 -27.24 -27.96
C ALA A 894 -24.35 -26.30 -28.64
N ASP A 895 -24.90 -26.71 -29.79
CA ASP A 895 -25.93 -25.99 -30.53
C ASP A 895 -27.26 -26.06 -29.77
N PRO A 896 -27.83 -24.94 -29.30
CA PRO A 896 -29.07 -24.95 -28.53
C PRO A 896 -30.34 -25.11 -29.39
N ALA A 897 -30.21 -25.26 -30.71
CA ALA A 897 -31.34 -25.50 -31.60
C ALA A 897 -32.08 -26.81 -31.27
N GLN A 898 -33.42 -26.78 -31.36
CA GLN A 898 -34.29 -27.94 -31.12
C GLN A 898 -33.96 -28.68 -29.81
N ASP A 899 -33.69 -27.93 -28.74
CA ASP A 899 -33.36 -28.48 -27.41
C ASP A 899 -32.13 -29.42 -27.44
N PHE A 900 -31.05 -28.96 -28.06
CA PHE A 900 -29.78 -29.70 -28.16
C PHE A 900 -29.92 -31.07 -28.87
N GLN A 901 -30.80 -31.18 -29.87
CA GLN A 901 -31.08 -32.41 -30.61
C GLN A 901 -29.81 -33.17 -31.05
N ALA A 902 -28.78 -32.47 -31.53
CA ALA A 902 -27.53 -33.08 -31.97
C ALA A 902 -26.79 -33.84 -30.85
N LEU A 903 -26.91 -33.39 -29.60
CA LEU A 903 -26.39 -34.10 -28.42
C LEU A 903 -27.27 -35.31 -28.08
N CYS A 904 -28.59 -35.14 -28.11
CA CYS A 904 -29.58 -36.20 -27.85
C CYS A 904 -29.48 -37.34 -28.87
N ASP A 905 -29.14 -37.04 -30.12
CA ASP A 905 -28.87 -38.03 -31.17
C ASP A 905 -27.57 -38.82 -30.93
N THR A 906 -26.64 -38.23 -30.17
CA THR A 906 -25.30 -38.80 -29.94
C THR A 906 -25.23 -39.55 -28.59
N THR A 907 -26.07 -39.18 -27.62
CA THR A 907 -26.07 -39.70 -26.24
C THR A 907 -27.47 -39.68 -25.65
N THR A 908 -27.81 -40.58 -24.71
CA THR A 908 -29.07 -40.47 -23.96
C THR A 908 -29.11 -39.16 -23.16
N ALA A 909 -30.18 -38.39 -23.32
CA ALA A 909 -30.35 -37.03 -22.80
C ALA A 909 -29.85 -36.86 -21.34
N ALA A 910 -29.19 -35.73 -21.09
CA ALA A 910 -28.71 -35.37 -19.76
C ALA A 910 -29.89 -34.87 -18.90
N PRO A 911 -29.91 -35.12 -17.57
CA PRO A 911 -31.03 -34.76 -16.70
C PRO A 911 -31.02 -33.27 -16.35
N TRP A 912 -31.19 -32.39 -17.34
CA TRP A 912 -31.13 -30.94 -17.14
C TRP A 912 -32.40 -30.34 -16.54
N GLU A 913 -33.57 -30.98 -16.69
CA GLU A 913 -34.87 -30.44 -16.26
C GLU A 913 -34.90 -29.92 -14.81
N ALA A 914 -34.31 -30.66 -13.87
CA ALA A 914 -34.23 -30.24 -12.47
C ALA A 914 -33.32 -29.02 -12.30
N ARG A 915 -32.16 -29.00 -12.98
CA ARG A 915 -31.22 -27.87 -12.97
C ARG A 915 -31.83 -26.62 -13.60
N ASP A 916 -32.55 -26.77 -14.70
CA ASP A 916 -33.13 -25.64 -15.44
C ASP A 916 -34.27 -24.98 -14.65
N ARG A 917 -35.08 -25.78 -13.94
CA ARG A 917 -36.05 -25.25 -12.96
C ARG A 917 -35.36 -24.49 -11.83
N ALA A 918 -34.31 -25.06 -11.23
CA ALA A 918 -33.56 -24.39 -10.17
C ALA A 918 -32.90 -23.08 -10.65
N LEU A 919 -32.38 -23.03 -11.89
CA LEU A 919 -31.81 -21.82 -12.50
C LEU A 919 -32.86 -20.73 -12.70
N THR A 920 -34.06 -21.11 -13.14
CA THR A 920 -35.20 -20.20 -13.32
C THR A 920 -35.67 -19.63 -11.98
N GLU A 921 -35.82 -20.49 -10.97
CA GLU A 921 -36.16 -20.09 -9.62
C GLU A 921 -35.11 -19.13 -9.05
N TYR A 922 -33.82 -19.50 -9.11
CA TYR A 922 -32.73 -18.64 -8.65
C TYR A 922 -32.77 -17.26 -9.30
N ARG A 923 -32.98 -17.17 -10.62
CA ARG A 923 -33.11 -15.90 -11.33
C ARG A 923 -34.24 -15.02 -10.79
N SER A 924 -35.38 -15.61 -10.42
CA SER A 924 -36.51 -14.85 -9.87
C SER A 924 -36.23 -14.24 -8.49
N HIS A 925 -35.25 -14.78 -7.75
CA HIS A 925 -34.83 -14.28 -6.44
C HIS A 925 -33.59 -13.37 -6.49
N LEU A 926 -33.07 -13.01 -7.68
CA LEU A 926 -31.91 -12.12 -7.80
C LEU A 926 -32.28 -10.68 -7.42
N ASP A 927 -32.05 -10.36 -6.15
CA ASP A 927 -32.07 -8.99 -5.64
C ASP A 927 -30.65 -8.53 -5.22
N GLY A 928 -30.26 -7.35 -5.69
CA GLY A 928 -28.94 -6.75 -5.42
C GLY A 928 -27.73 -7.45 -6.04
N VAL A 929 -27.90 -8.58 -6.73
CA VAL A 929 -26.84 -9.25 -7.51
C VAL A 929 -27.10 -9.02 -9.00
N ASP A 930 -26.07 -8.62 -9.72
CA ASP A 930 -26.16 -8.40 -11.16
C ASP A 930 -26.36 -9.73 -11.92
N PRO A 931 -27.42 -9.88 -12.73
CA PRO A 931 -27.73 -11.16 -13.39
C PRO A 931 -26.61 -11.67 -14.30
N ASP A 932 -25.86 -10.78 -14.96
CA ASP A 932 -24.74 -11.17 -15.81
C ASP A 932 -23.57 -11.71 -14.97
N THR A 933 -23.28 -11.04 -13.85
CA THR A 933 -22.28 -11.50 -12.87
C THR A 933 -22.68 -12.83 -12.21
N ALA A 934 -23.97 -13.02 -11.93
CA ALA A 934 -24.51 -14.28 -11.40
C ALA A 934 -24.35 -15.42 -12.42
N LEU A 935 -24.67 -15.17 -13.70
CA LEU A 935 -24.50 -16.16 -14.77
C LEU A 935 -23.03 -16.52 -14.97
N ASP A 936 -22.11 -15.56 -15.04
CA ASP A 936 -20.67 -15.85 -15.12
C ASP A 936 -20.19 -16.70 -13.93
N SER A 937 -20.68 -16.40 -12.71
CA SER A 937 -20.37 -17.18 -11.52
C SER A 937 -20.92 -18.61 -11.59
N LEU A 938 -22.12 -18.82 -12.16
CA LEU A 938 -22.71 -20.14 -12.36
C LEU A 938 -21.88 -20.97 -13.36
N LEU A 939 -21.48 -20.37 -14.49
CA LEU A 939 -20.60 -21.03 -15.47
C LEU A 939 -19.25 -21.39 -14.85
N HIS A 940 -18.69 -20.50 -14.03
CA HIS A 940 -17.46 -20.79 -13.31
C HIS A 940 -17.63 -21.94 -12.31
N ALA A 941 -18.70 -21.94 -11.51
CA ALA A 941 -18.99 -23.00 -10.55
C ALA A 941 -19.19 -24.36 -11.24
N HIS A 942 -19.88 -24.39 -12.38
CA HIS A 942 -20.02 -25.59 -13.21
C HIS A 942 -18.65 -26.11 -13.68
N PHE A 943 -17.79 -25.22 -14.19
CA PHE A 943 -16.43 -25.59 -14.61
C PHE A 943 -15.61 -26.23 -13.48
N LEU A 944 -15.69 -25.65 -12.27
CA LEU A 944 -15.03 -26.18 -11.08
C LEU A 944 -15.50 -27.59 -10.70
N ARG A 945 -16.74 -27.97 -11.04
CA ARG A 945 -17.26 -29.33 -10.83
C ARG A 945 -16.82 -30.27 -11.94
N ALA A 946 -17.08 -29.87 -13.18
CA ALA A 946 -16.98 -30.72 -14.36
C ALA A 946 -15.55 -30.95 -14.85
N CYS A 947 -14.66 -29.96 -14.74
CA CYS A 947 -13.33 -30.03 -15.35
C CYS A 947 -12.19 -29.91 -14.34
N GLY A 948 -12.16 -28.83 -13.54
CA GLY A 948 -11.00 -28.52 -12.71
C GLY A 948 -10.92 -27.06 -12.32
N ILE A 949 -9.72 -26.60 -11.98
CA ILE A 949 -9.48 -25.25 -11.43
C ILE A 949 -8.63 -24.36 -12.35
N ASP A 950 -8.29 -24.83 -13.54
CA ASP A 950 -7.42 -24.14 -14.49
C ASP A 950 -8.18 -23.03 -15.24
N ALA A 951 -7.67 -21.81 -15.16
CA ALA A 951 -8.32 -20.63 -15.74
C ALA A 951 -8.24 -20.60 -17.28
N ASP A 952 -7.15 -21.11 -17.87
CA ASP A 952 -6.96 -21.13 -19.32
C ASP A 952 -7.86 -22.18 -19.96
N GLU A 953 -7.99 -23.34 -19.31
CA GLU A 953 -8.96 -24.36 -19.74
C GLU A 953 -10.40 -23.87 -19.65
N LYS A 954 -10.75 -23.12 -18.60
CA LYS A 954 -12.08 -22.47 -18.49
C LYS A 954 -12.33 -21.55 -19.67
N ALA A 955 -11.36 -20.70 -20.00
CA ALA A 955 -11.46 -19.75 -21.11
C ALA A 955 -11.62 -20.47 -22.47
N VAL A 956 -10.93 -21.61 -22.67
CA VAL A 956 -11.14 -22.47 -23.85
C VAL A 956 -12.57 -23.01 -23.89
N CYS A 957 -13.11 -23.52 -22.78
CA CYS A 957 -14.48 -24.06 -22.74
C CYS A 957 -15.54 -22.97 -23.00
N LEU A 958 -15.36 -21.77 -22.44
CA LEU A 958 -16.23 -20.62 -22.70
C LEU A 958 -16.17 -20.20 -24.17
N TYR A 959 -14.96 -20.12 -24.75
CA TYR A 959 -14.77 -19.82 -26.16
C TYR A 959 -15.50 -20.82 -27.07
N LEU A 960 -15.44 -22.12 -26.76
CA LEU A 960 -16.16 -23.15 -27.51
C LEU A 960 -17.69 -22.97 -27.43
N ALA A 961 -18.24 -22.61 -26.27
CA ALA A 961 -19.66 -22.29 -26.12
C ALA A 961 -20.06 -21.04 -26.94
N ARG A 962 -19.22 -20.00 -26.95
CA ARG A 962 -19.40 -18.81 -27.79
C ARG A 962 -19.43 -19.15 -29.28
N VAL A 963 -18.55 -20.03 -29.74
CA VAL A 963 -18.51 -20.47 -31.14
C VAL A 963 -19.80 -21.17 -31.55
N ALA A 964 -20.34 -22.04 -30.70
CA ALA A 964 -21.63 -22.68 -30.95
C ALA A 964 -22.77 -21.65 -31.00
N ALA A 965 -22.79 -20.69 -30.07
CA ALA A 965 -23.75 -19.59 -30.07
C ALA A 965 -23.69 -18.74 -31.36
N LEU A 966 -22.49 -18.41 -31.85
CA LEU A 966 -22.30 -17.70 -33.13
C LEU A 966 -22.81 -18.51 -34.33
N ALA A 967 -22.58 -19.83 -34.34
CA ALA A 967 -23.05 -20.70 -35.41
C ALA A 967 -24.58 -20.82 -35.41
N PHE A 968 -25.21 -20.85 -34.23
CA PHE A 968 -26.65 -20.81 -34.04
C PHE A 968 -27.25 -19.49 -34.57
N THR A 969 -26.77 -18.34 -34.11
CA THR A 969 -27.30 -17.03 -34.52
C THR A 969 -27.12 -16.75 -36.00
N ALA A 970 -26.01 -17.20 -36.60
CA ALA A 970 -25.78 -17.11 -38.04
C ALA A 970 -26.75 -17.95 -38.89
N ARG A 971 -27.29 -19.06 -38.35
CA ARG A 971 -28.28 -19.91 -39.04
C ARG A 971 -29.70 -19.35 -38.93
N GLU A 972 -30.07 -18.78 -37.79
CA GLU A 972 -31.37 -18.13 -37.62
C GLU A 972 -31.49 -16.79 -38.37
N GLY A 973 -30.38 -16.09 -38.60
CA GLY A 973 -30.34 -14.79 -39.28
C GLY A 973 -30.39 -14.84 -40.82
N ARG A 974 -30.43 -16.03 -41.44
CA ARG A 974 -30.63 -16.17 -42.89
C ARG A 974 -32.14 -16.18 -43.18
N PRO A 975 -32.67 -15.32 -44.07
CA PRO A 975 -34.04 -15.48 -44.55
C PRO A 975 -34.18 -16.87 -45.18
N ARG A 976 -35.24 -17.59 -44.81
CA ARG A 976 -35.60 -18.88 -45.41
C ARG A 976 -36.04 -18.71 -46.85
#